data_AF-A0A928D7N7-F1
#
_entry.id   AF-A0A928D7N7-F1
#
_cell.length_a   1.000
_cell.length_b   1.000
_cell.length_c   1.000
_cell.angle_alpha   90.00
_cell.angle_beta   90.00
_cell.angle_gamma   90.00
#
_symmetry.space_group_name_H-M   'P 1'
#
loop_
_entity.id
_entity.type
_entity.pdbx_description
1 polymer ?
#
loop_
_entity_poly.entity_id
_entity_poly.type
_entity_poly.pdbx_seq_one_letter_code
_entity_poly.pdbx_strand_id
1 'polypeptide(L)'
;MRSLAFTFAVAVLLPVCADDLRIAVRGEKAKYSIVISKESPPSQTYAASELQKFVKQMTDVHLPVRRDAAKGACIHLQLDPKMEDSFRICASGRDVVIAGGARGVLYGVYELLEKYAGCGWFSSQVSVIPRKDVFALPPDIDDCQKPAFVLREPLIYDMFNGDFAARCKVNGDFRISAKKRPKGNDGLLPRHGGPAFPFDPVLKNCHTFSKLVPPSEFFDTHPEYYSLVDGERQRIGWQLCLSNPDVLRIVTERVLARIRMNPQAKIFGVSQEDGGKGQCRCPECKRFDDSEGSPSASVIRFVNKVAEAVEKEFPDVLIETLAYQYSTLPPKTVRPRHNVMICLCARTEHYRPMVKSRNPRSVEFAGALRKWRDYANWLYVWDYVLNYKFHAHAFPDLMSLQDNIRFYRDCGVTHLFSQGVYASPRSDFAELKAWMLAKLMWNPDQDFQKLLDRFLDGFYGAAAPHVREYIDRLYSIERDEVKFPLLISEDVTTPSIPDSFFDWASGHFERAEAAVADDPVRKENVAWCRFNADFTRVMRFLRGPCGYLTASRNPMKTASPKLKEMRFAARRMVVMMDANPRMRFSEQINRYKLYDNQIRALAAGSDAPSDGCIIEDELVWMDPTVKAYSTYVDDPAAGNGRAMFISGRYKNWTTHFRLNQVLADPGMKYVIRARVRVDKRPDAKGEAFRAVMGDSKRPSQSVTFKLGDVSTGYAWYDLFHWIPGGENADEFHFASGLFEGSNPPYTAIYVDCFEIVRETALKPERKSSRVTLEFLTKDRFIAHGGGSKGVIPNTMPAFRKTMEAGFGVEADVFLSEDGKLWCFHDRRGHGKLGIEKWCTNMFWKGEIEKSDYSRAFGEKGRGVRPALLEEVLPLVSDESPIELDLKDPRGERLISGIRDLVARFPNVTTNNCFLAGRGDLVPLLMPGFKTIATRNSRPTLKPDEKPYSEEMMLKKLGPKKPHVKAVGVRWDPEVTTASLFRKYHERGIEVWVWSYHRDSWLPVDDPKTALRAFEIGADRIICEDPAALYAEVRRLVSETKGLK
;
A
#
# COMPACT_ATOMS: atom_id res chain seq x y z
N MET A 1 31.52 -42.91 45.97
CA MET A 1 31.71 -44.31 46.46
C MET A 1 30.42 -45.05 46.09
N ARG A 2 30.35 -46.01 45.17
CA ARG A 2 31.24 -47.14 44.84
C ARG A 2 31.64 -47.15 43.36
N SER A 3 32.90 -47.48 43.11
CA SER A 3 33.54 -47.66 41.81
C SER A 3 33.35 -49.10 41.32
N LEU A 4 33.07 -49.29 40.03
CA LEU A 4 33.47 -50.51 39.31
C LEU A 4 34.22 -50.07 38.05
N ALA A 5 35.51 -50.40 38.03
CA ALA A 5 36.38 -50.25 36.88
C ALA A 5 36.17 -51.44 35.93
N PHE A 6 36.04 -51.16 34.63
CA PHE A 6 36.25 -52.16 33.58
C PHE A 6 37.34 -51.66 32.64
N THR A 7 38.38 -52.48 32.54
CA THR A 7 39.60 -52.28 31.76
C THR A 7 39.29 -52.33 30.26
N PHE A 8 39.65 -51.28 29.52
CA PHE A 8 39.59 -51.27 28.05
C PHE A 8 40.77 -52.08 27.49
N ALA A 9 40.47 -53.18 26.80
CA ALA A 9 41.40 -53.76 25.84
C ALA A 9 41.32 -52.96 24.54
N VAL A 10 42.42 -52.30 24.17
CA VAL A 10 42.55 -51.60 22.89
C VAL A 10 42.74 -52.64 21.79
N ALA A 11 41.63 -53.04 21.15
CA ALA A 11 41.69 -53.61 19.81
C ALA A 11 41.78 -52.44 18.83
N VAL A 12 42.92 -52.33 18.13
CA VAL A 12 43.06 -51.44 16.98
C VAL A 12 42.15 -51.99 15.87
N LEU A 13 40.90 -51.53 15.85
CA LEU A 13 39.99 -51.70 14.72
C LEU A 13 40.39 -50.68 13.66
N LEU A 14 40.94 -51.18 12.56
CA LEU A 14 41.01 -50.45 11.29
C LEU A 14 39.60 -49.93 10.97
N PRO A 15 39.42 -48.66 10.56
CA PRO A 15 38.12 -48.16 10.17
C PRO A 15 37.68 -48.90 8.90
N VAL A 16 36.75 -49.83 9.05
CA VAL A 16 35.93 -50.29 7.93
C VAL A 16 35.08 -49.08 7.55
N CYS A 17 35.34 -48.46 6.40
CA CYS A 17 34.40 -47.52 5.80
C CYS A 17 33.08 -48.26 5.63
N ALA A 18 32.11 -48.00 6.50
CA ALA A 18 30.73 -48.40 6.24
C ALA A 18 30.24 -47.59 5.04
N ASP A 19 29.60 -48.27 4.07
CA ASP A 19 29.00 -47.59 2.92
C ASP A 19 27.86 -46.67 3.38
N ASP A 20 27.73 -45.49 2.76
CA ASP A 20 26.64 -44.57 3.02
C ASP A 20 25.26 -45.22 2.85
N LEU A 21 24.29 -44.78 3.67
CA LEU A 21 22.89 -45.20 3.56
C LEU A 21 22.24 -44.54 2.34
N ARG A 22 22.26 -45.23 1.20
CA ARG A 22 21.65 -44.76 -0.06
C ARG A 22 20.12 -44.80 0.00
N ILE A 23 19.53 -43.76 0.55
CA ILE A 23 18.08 -43.60 0.76
C ILE A 23 17.30 -43.69 -0.56
N ALA A 24 17.77 -43.00 -1.61
CA ALA A 24 17.15 -43.01 -2.93
C ALA A 24 18.19 -42.84 -4.05
N VAL A 25 18.00 -43.58 -5.15
CA VAL A 25 18.85 -43.52 -6.36
C VAL A 25 17.95 -43.33 -7.58
N ARG A 26 18.20 -42.29 -8.36
CA ARG A 26 17.42 -41.96 -9.57
C ARG A 26 17.45 -43.13 -10.54
N GLY A 27 16.27 -43.51 -11.06
CA GLY A 27 16.11 -44.63 -11.98
C GLY A 27 16.00 -46.00 -11.30
N GLU A 28 16.22 -46.10 -9.98
CA GLU A 28 16.01 -47.33 -9.22
C GLU A 28 14.63 -47.38 -8.55
N LYS A 29 14.16 -48.59 -8.24
CA LYS A 29 12.98 -48.78 -7.38
C LYS A 29 13.31 -48.36 -5.94
N ALA A 30 12.29 -47.90 -5.21
CA ALA A 30 12.44 -47.51 -3.82
C ALA A 30 12.96 -48.68 -2.96
N LYS A 31 14.13 -48.49 -2.33
CA LYS A 31 14.74 -49.44 -1.39
C LYS A 31 14.32 -49.18 0.05
N TYR A 32 13.91 -47.95 0.36
CA TYR A 32 13.41 -47.54 1.66
C TYR A 32 11.89 -47.36 1.68
N SER A 33 11.27 -47.67 2.81
CA SER A 33 9.88 -47.29 3.12
C SER A 33 9.84 -46.30 4.28
N ILE A 34 8.90 -45.35 4.28
CA ILE A 34 8.65 -44.45 5.41
C ILE A 34 7.63 -45.14 6.33
N VAL A 35 7.96 -45.31 7.61
CA VAL A 35 7.11 -45.98 8.60
C VAL A 35 6.58 -44.96 9.59
N ILE A 36 5.26 -44.92 9.74
CA ILE A 36 4.53 -44.12 10.74
C ILE A 36 3.70 -45.04 11.64
N SER A 37 3.27 -44.54 12.80
CA SER A 37 2.33 -45.28 13.66
C SER A 37 0.95 -45.41 13.00
N LYS A 38 0.21 -46.49 13.29
CA LYS A 38 -1.19 -46.63 12.88
C LYS A 38 -2.12 -45.56 13.48
N GLU A 39 -1.82 -45.07 14.68
CA GLU A 39 -2.54 -43.98 15.35
C GLU A 39 -1.84 -42.62 15.13
N SER A 40 -1.19 -42.46 13.98
CA SER A 40 -0.39 -41.27 13.69
C SER A 40 -1.23 -39.97 13.77
N PRO A 41 -0.81 -38.97 14.56
CA PRO A 41 -1.42 -37.65 14.56
C PRO A 41 -1.25 -36.98 13.18
N PRO A 42 -2.05 -35.94 12.88
CA PRO A 42 -1.98 -35.23 11.59
C PRO A 42 -0.57 -34.75 11.24
N SER A 43 0.23 -34.34 12.23
CA SER A 43 1.61 -33.86 12.02
C SER A 43 2.57 -34.95 11.56
N GLN A 44 2.47 -36.16 12.10
CA GLN A 44 3.31 -37.29 11.69
C GLN A 44 2.94 -37.78 10.28
N THR A 45 1.65 -37.82 9.96
CA THR A 45 1.19 -38.14 8.60
C THR A 45 1.70 -37.10 7.59
N TYR A 46 1.62 -35.81 7.94
CA TYR A 46 2.12 -34.74 7.10
C TYR A 46 3.65 -34.79 6.92
N ALA A 47 4.40 -35.08 8.00
CA ALA A 47 5.85 -35.28 7.93
C ALA A 47 6.25 -36.39 6.94
N ALA A 48 5.57 -37.53 6.97
CA ALA A 48 5.80 -38.60 5.98
C ALA A 48 5.51 -38.14 4.55
N SER A 49 4.46 -37.35 4.35
CA SER A 49 4.11 -36.81 3.04
C SER A 49 5.13 -35.80 2.50
N GLU A 50 5.67 -34.93 3.36
CA GLU A 50 6.69 -33.95 2.96
C GLU A 50 8.02 -34.66 2.64
N LEU A 51 8.43 -35.65 3.46
CA LEU A 51 9.61 -36.46 3.16
C LEU A 51 9.47 -37.18 1.81
N GLN A 52 8.35 -37.88 1.59
CA GLN A 52 8.08 -38.57 0.32
C GLN A 52 8.10 -37.60 -0.87
N LYS A 53 7.42 -36.45 -0.73
CA LYS A 53 7.31 -35.43 -1.77
C LYS A 53 8.67 -34.88 -2.17
N PHE A 54 9.50 -34.45 -1.21
CA PHE A 54 10.78 -33.83 -1.53
C PHE A 54 11.80 -34.86 -2.01
N VAL A 55 11.82 -36.09 -1.47
CA VAL A 55 12.66 -37.17 -2.03
C VAL A 55 12.30 -37.46 -3.48
N LYS A 56 11.00 -37.51 -3.80
CA LYS A 56 10.53 -37.67 -5.19
C LYS A 56 10.94 -36.49 -6.07
N GLN A 57 10.82 -35.25 -5.61
CA GLN A 57 11.25 -34.09 -6.40
C GLN A 57 12.76 -34.08 -6.65
N MET A 58 13.56 -34.49 -5.65
CA MET A 58 15.01 -34.53 -5.76
C MET A 58 15.51 -35.65 -6.68
N THR A 59 14.94 -36.86 -6.56
CA THR A 59 15.51 -38.11 -7.13
C THR A 59 14.58 -38.86 -8.09
N ASP A 60 13.33 -38.41 -8.28
CA ASP A 60 12.23 -39.11 -8.97
C ASP A 60 11.77 -40.44 -8.32
N VAL A 61 12.39 -40.86 -7.22
CA VAL A 61 12.02 -42.07 -6.47
C VAL A 61 10.87 -41.77 -5.52
N HIS A 62 9.79 -42.56 -5.62
CA HIS A 62 8.65 -42.48 -4.71
C HIS A 62 8.79 -43.48 -3.56
N LEU A 63 9.09 -42.98 -2.34
CA LEU A 63 9.20 -43.82 -1.14
C LEU A 63 7.80 -44.21 -0.62
N PRO A 64 7.45 -45.50 -0.51
CA PRO A 64 6.16 -45.91 0.03
C PRO A 64 6.02 -45.55 1.52
N VAL A 65 4.85 -45.02 1.91
CA VAL A 65 4.47 -44.84 3.32
C VAL A 65 3.76 -46.09 3.82
N ARG A 66 4.12 -46.58 5.01
CA ARG A 66 3.61 -47.78 5.66
C ARG A 66 3.27 -47.50 7.12
N ARG A 67 2.31 -48.25 7.67
CA ARG A 67 1.90 -48.15 9.07
C ARG A 67 2.46 -49.33 9.86
N ASP A 68 3.05 -49.02 11.03
CA ASP A 68 3.66 -49.91 12.03
C ASP A 68 4.85 -50.77 11.57
N ALA A 69 4.84 -51.32 10.36
CA ALA A 69 5.93 -52.17 9.86
C ALA A 69 6.08 -52.11 8.33
N ALA A 70 7.29 -52.36 7.86
CA ALA A 70 7.60 -52.59 6.46
C ALA A 70 8.71 -53.64 6.33
N LYS A 71 8.82 -54.28 5.15
CA LYS A 71 9.94 -55.18 4.82
C LYS A 71 11.05 -54.37 4.16
N GLY A 72 12.30 -54.65 4.50
CA GLY A 72 13.47 -53.95 3.96
C GLY A 72 13.90 -52.76 4.82
N ALA A 73 14.75 -51.89 4.27
CA ALA A 73 15.25 -50.72 4.98
C ALA A 73 14.14 -49.68 5.17
N CYS A 74 14.12 -49.03 6.33
CA CYS A 74 13.02 -48.18 6.77
C CYS A 74 13.50 -46.81 7.26
N ILE A 75 12.65 -45.79 7.07
CA ILE A 75 12.76 -44.50 7.75
C ILE A 75 11.60 -44.43 8.75
N HIS A 76 11.90 -44.62 10.03
CA HIS A 76 10.92 -44.60 11.11
C HIS A 76 10.68 -43.17 11.59
N LEU A 77 9.44 -42.68 11.47
CA LEU A 77 9.02 -41.45 12.12
C LEU A 77 8.43 -41.82 13.49
N GLN A 78 9.17 -41.62 14.57
CA GLN A 78 8.79 -42.09 15.91
C GLN A 78 8.37 -40.92 16.80
N LEU A 79 7.20 -41.05 17.43
CA LEU A 79 6.71 -40.05 18.37
C LEU A 79 7.22 -40.33 19.78
N ASP A 80 7.79 -39.31 20.41
CA ASP A 80 8.06 -39.23 21.83
C ASP A 80 7.55 -37.87 22.36
N PRO A 81 6.39 -37.84 23.03
CA PRO A 81 5.83 -36.60 23.58
C PRO A 81 6.78 -35.86 24.54
N LYS A 82 7.72 -36.55 25.20
CA LYS A 82 8.66 -35.94 26.15
C LYS A 82 9.71 -35.07 25.46
N MET A 83 9.88 -35.24 24.14
CA MET A 83 10.84 -34.45 23.36
C MET A 83 10.26 -33.10 22.90
N GLU A 84 8.95 -32.87 23.03
CA GLU A 84 8.28 -31.63 22.60
C GLU A 84 8.60 -31.26 21.13
N ASP A 85 9.29 -30.14 20.90
CA ASP A 85 9.75 -29.69 19.58
C ASP A 85 11.13 -30.24 19.20
N SER A 86 11.83 -30.91 20.11
CA SER A 86 13.14 -31.52 19.89
C SER A 86 13.05 -32.77 19.02
N PHE A 87 14.16 -33.14 18.39
CA PHE A 87 14.24 -34.36 17.59
C PHE A 87 15.62 -35.03 17.65
N ARG A 88 15.66 -36.29 17.20
CA ARG A 88 16.88 -37.06 16.94
C ARG A 88 16.76 -37.77 15.60
N ILE A 89 17.75 -37.63 14.73
CA ILE A 89 17.90 -38.39 13.48
C ILE A 89 19.08 -39.33 13.69
N CYS A 90 18.83 -40.64 13.72
CA CYS A 90 19.93 -41.60 13.88
C CYS A 90 19.81 -42.81 12.95
N ALA A 91 20.95 -43.40 12.60
CA ALA A 91 21.00 -44.70 11.94
C ALA A 91 20.89 -45.84 12.95
N SER A 92 20.17 -46.89 12.57
CA SER A 92 20.07 -48.16 13.29
C SER A 92 20.27 -49.30 12.30
N GLY A 93 21.54 -49.64 12.06
CA GLY A 93 21.91 -50.57 10.98
C GLY A 93 21.61 -49.95 9.62
N ARG A 94 20.68 -50.54 8.85
CA ARG A 94 20.22 -49.99 7.55
C ARG A 94 19.01 -49.06 7.68
N ASP A 95 18.43 -48.95 8.87
CA ASP A 95 17.26 -48.13 9.09
C ASP A 95 17.67 -46.74 9.58
N VAL A 96 16.80 -45.76 9.36
CA VAL A 96 16.93 -44.39 9.86
C VAL A 96 15.76 -44.12 10.78
N VAL A 97 16.01 -43.58 11.97
CA VAL A 97 14.97 -43.20 12.93
C VAL A 97 14.98 -41.68 13.07
N ILE A 98 13.80 -41.07 12.90
CA ILE A 98 13.53 -39.66 13.21
C ILE A 98 12.55 -39.65 14.38
N ALA A 99 13.08 -39.47 15.59
CA ALA A 99 12.31 -39.44 16.82
C ALA A 99 12.08 -37.99 17.28
N GLY A 100 10.91 -37.67 17.82
CA GLY A 100 10.61 -36.36 18.40
C GLY A 100 9.17 -36.24 18.88
N GLY A 101 8.78 -35.10 19.47
CA GLY A 101 7.36 -34.86 19.77
C GLY A 101 6.55 -34.55 18.51
N ALA A 102 5.30 -34.12 18.68
CA ALA A 102 4.36 -33.95 17.57
C ALA A 102 4.87 -33.00 16.46
N ARG A 103 5.56 -31.92 16.85
CA ARG A 103 6.27 -31.01 15.92
C ARG A 103 7.71 -31.48 15.66
N GLY A 104 8.38 -32.01 16.67
CA GLY A 104 9.76 -32.50 16.58
C GLY A 104 9.99 -33.47 15.42
N VAL A 105 9.11 -34.45 15.21
CA VAL A 105 9.22 -35.38 14.06
C VAL A 105 9.21 -34.66 12.72
N LEU A 106 8.30 -33.69 12.55
CA LEU A 106 8.21 -32.88 11.33
C LEU A 106 9.46 -32.02 11.15
N TYR A 107 9.98 -31.43 12.23
CA TYR A 107 11.21 -30.64 12.21
C TYR A 107 12.45 -31.48 11.90
N GLY A 108 12.50 -32.73 12.38
CA GLY A 108 13.55 -33.69 12.04
C GLY A 108 13.51 -34.11 10.57
N VAL A 109 12.31 -34.28 9.99
CA VAL A 109 12.16 -34.47 8.54
C VAL A 109 12.70 -33.26 7.77
N TYR A 110 12.38 -32.04 8.19
CA TYR A 110 12.88 -30.84 7.54
C TYR A 110 14.40 -30.67 7.71
N GLU A 111 14.96 -31.01 8.87
CA GLU A 111 16.42 -31.01 9.07
C GLU A 111 17.12 -32.01 8.15
N LEU A 112 16.59 -33.24 8.04
CA LEU A 112 17.12 -34.26 7.14
C LEU A 112 17.14 -33.76 5.68
N LEU A 113 16.05 -33.13 5.24
CA LEU A 113 15.94 -32.57 3.90
C LEU A 113 16.85 -31.34 3.71
N GLU A 114 16.95 -30.45 4.69
CA GLU A 114 17.69 -29.20 4.57
C GLU A 114 19.21 -29.40 4.66
N LYS A 115 19.66 -30.07 5.72
CA LYS A 115 21.08 -30.26 6.03
C LYS A 115 21.73 -31.36 5.20
N TYR A 116 21.05 -32.50 5.02
CA TYR A 116 21.64 -33.67 4.35
C TYR A 116 21.22 -33.77 2.88
N ALA A 117 19.99 -33.38 2.55
CA ALA A 117 19.53 -33.40 1.16
C ALA A 117 19.82 -32.10 0.40
N GLY A 118 19.99 -30.98 1.10
CA GLY A 118 20.30 -29.67 0.52
C GLY A 118 19.07 -28.85 0.09
N CYS A 119 17.87 -29.22 0.52
CA CYS A 119 16.67 -28.41 0.30
C CYS A 119 16.78 -27.05 1.00
N GLY A 120 16.28 -25.98 0.38
CA GLY A 120 16.19 -24.65 0.96
C GLY A 120 14.80 -24.07 0.80
N TRP A 121 14.22 -23.55 1.88
CA TRP A 121 12.96 -22.80 1.86
C TRP A 121 13.24 -21.40 2.40
N PHE A 122 13.20 -20.40 1.54
CA PHE A 122 13.67 -19.04 1.83
C PHE A 122 12.50 -18.06 2.01
N SER A 123 11.36 -18.34 1.39
CA SER A 123 10.08 -17.70 1.69
C SER A 123 8.93 -18.68 1.41
N SER A 124 7.69 -18.25 1.63
CA SER A 124 6.51 -19.02 1.22
C SER A 124 6.41 -19.23 -0.30
N GLN A 125 7.15 -18.44 -1.09
CA GLN A 125 7.14 -18.48 -2.56
C GLN A 125 8.45 -18.98 -3.16
N VAL A 126 9.55 -18.98 -2.40
CA VAL A 126 10.88 -19.31 -2.92
C VAL A 126 11.45 -20.52 -2.19
N SER A 127 11.65 -21.59 -2.94
CA SER A 127 12.34 -22.80 -2.48
C SER A 127 13.31 -23.32 -3.53
N VAL A 128 14.45 -23.85 -3.08
CA VAL A 128 15.44 -24.53 -3.92
C VAL A 128 15.46 -25.99 -3.52
N ILE A 129 14.99 -26.87 -4.42
CA ILE A 129 15.01 -28.32 -4.23
C ILE A 129 16.04 -28.90 -5.21
N PRO A 130 17.21 -29.38 -4.73
CA PRO A 130 18.28 -29.81 -5.61
C PRO A 130 17.89 -31.09 -6.37
N ARG A 131 18.25 -31.18 -7.65
CA ARG A 131 18.23 -32.46 -8.36
C ARG A 131 19.42 -33.30 -7.92
N LYS A 132 19.17 -34.54 -7.52
CA LYS A 132 20.20 -35.49 -7.08
C LYS A 132 20.04 -36.83 -7.78
N ASP A 133 21.15 -37.44 -8.18
CA ASP A 133 21.16 -38.82 -8.66
C ASP A 133 21.16 -39.82 -7.50
N VAL A 134 21.79 -39.46 -6.39
CA VAL A 134 21.80 -40.25 -5.16
C VAL A 134 21.51 -39.32 -3.99
N PHE A 135 20.51 -39.70 -3.18
CA PHE A 135 20.34 -39.17 -1.83
C PHE A 135 20.82 -40.21 -0.84
N ALA A 136 21.91 -39.90 -0.13
CA ALA A 136 22.52 -40.78 0.86
C ALA A 136 22.74 -40.04 2.19
N LEU A 137 22.78 -40.81 3.27
CA LEU A 137 23.08 -40.33 4.63
C LEU A 137 24.32 -41.05 5.17
N PRO A 138 25.11 -40.41 6.05
CA PRO A 138 26.20 -41.09 6.75
C PRO A 138 25.68 -42.31 7.51
N PRO A 139 26.41 -43.44 7.50
CA PRO A 139 25.97 -44.69 8.14
C PRO A 139 25.99 -44.61 9.68
N ASP A 140 26.68 -43.64 10.24
CA ASP A 140 26.82 -43.34 11.66
C ASP A 140 26.10 -42.04 12.08
N ILE A 141 25.16 -41.55 11.25
CA ILE A 141 24.40 -40.34 11.56
C ILE A 141 23.74 -40.44 12.95
N ASP A 142 23.96 -39.43 13.78
CA ASP A 142 23.28 -39.20 15.06
C ASP A 142 23.18 -37.69 15.33
N ASP A 143 22.09 -37.08 14.85
CA ASP A 143 21.82 -35.64 14.96
C ASP A 143 20.69 -35.41 15.97
N CYS A 144 21.03 -34.99 17.19
CA CYS A 144 20.07 -34.64 18.23
C CYS A 144 20.01 -33.13 18.42
N GLN A 145 18.82 -32.55 18.25
CA GLN A 145 18.61 -31.11 18.34
C GLN A 145 17.47 -30.75 19.30
N LYS A 146 17.73 -29.70 20.09
CA LYS A 146 16.77 -29.04 20.98
C LYS A 146 16.73 -27.55 20.64
N PRO A 147 15.55 -26.91 20.53
CA PRO A 147 15.47 -25.48 20.26
C PRO A 147 15.99 -24.64 21.43
N ALA A 148 16.61 -23.49 21.13
CA ALA A 148 17.07 -22.53 22.14
C ALA A 148 15.92 -21.84 22.90
N PHE A 149 14.77 -21.64 22.24
CA PHE A 149 13.57 -21.06 22.85
C PHE A 149 12.37 -22.00 22.70
N VAL A 150 11.52 -22.03 23.72
CA VAL A 150 10.28 -22.81 23.76
C VAL A 150 9.25 -22.22 22.78
N LEU A 151 9.00 -20.92 22.84
CA LEU A 151 8.23 -20.19 21.82
C LEU A 151 9.17 -19.42 20.90
N ARG A 152 9.00 -19.62 19.59
CA ARG A 152 9.77 -18.97 18.53
C ARG A 152 8.79 -18.30 17.59
N GLU A 153 8.72 -16.97 17.62
CA GLU A 153 7.78 -16.22 16.79
C GLU A 153 8.40 -14.99 16.12
N PRO A 154 8.88 -15.14 14.87
CA PRO A 154 9.10 -14.01 13.97
C PRO A 154 7.74 -13.55 13.40
N LEU A 155 7.17 -12.47 13.95
CA LEU A 155 5.91 -11.91 13.45
C LEU A 155 6.17 -11.04 12.20
N ILE A 156 6.37 -11.70 11.07
CA ILE A 156 6.55 -11.10 9.75
C ILE A 156 5.53 -11.70 8.79
N TYR A 157 5.02 -10.92 7.83
CA TYR A 157 3.88 -11.30 7.00
C TYR A 157 4.00 -12.71 6.37
N ASP A 158 5.19 -13.06 5.89
CA ASP A 158 5.41 -14.34 5.21
C ASP A 158 5.33 -15.55 6.17
N MET A 159 5.66 -15.35 7.46
CA MET A 159 5.57 -16.37 8.51
C MET A 159 4.13 -16.72 8.90
N PHE A 160 3.14 -16.01 8.40
CA PHE A 160 1.78 -16.48 8.52
C PHE A 160 1.59 -17.79 7.74
N ASN A 161 2.30 -18.01 6.63
CA ASN A 161 2.19 -19.25 5.87
C ASN A 161 2.65 -20.44 6.73
N GLY A 162 1.71 -21.29 7.15
CA GLY A 162 1.98 -22.38 8.08
C GLY A 162 2.98 -23.42 7.58
N ASP A 163 3.01 -23.68 6.27
CA ASP A 163 3.98 -24.63 5.68
C ASP A 163 5.40 -24.04 5.75
N PHE A 164 5.55 -22.75 5.42
CA PHE A 164 6.82 -22.05 5.52
C PHE A 164 7.31 -21.92 6.97
N ALA A 165 6.42 -21.52 7.88
CA ALA A 165 6.72 -21.46 9.31
C ALA A 165 7.18 -22.82 9.86
N ALA A 166 6.47 -23.92 9.51
CA ALA A 166 6.83 -25.26 9.94
C ALA A 166 8.20 -25.72 9.38
N ARG A 167 8.49 -25.42 8.10
CA ARG A 167 9.82 -25.67 7.48
C ARG A 167 10.93 -24.88 8.16
N CYS A 168 10.61 -23.70 8.70
CA CYS A 168 11.53 -22.89 9.48
C CYS A 168 11.57 -23.24 10.97
N LYS A 169 10.87 -24.30 11.41
CA LYS A 169 10.76 -24.74 12.82
C LYS A 169 10.18 -23.69 13.76
N VAL A 170 9.34 -22.80 13.23
CA VAL A 170 8.57 -21.78 13.96
C VAL A 170 7.29 -22.40 14.51
N ASN A 171 6.92 -22.03 15.75
CA ASN A 171 5.79 -22.62 16.47
C ASN A 171 4.81 -21.59 17.09
N GLY A 172 5.00 -20.30 16.79
CA GLY A 172 4.18 -19.20 17.27
C GLY A 172 2.81 -19.07 16.61
N ASP A 173 1.93 -18.30 17.24
CA ASP A 173 0.55 -18.03 16.78
C ASP A 173 0.02 -16.74 17.40
N PHE A 174 0.77 -15.66 17.27
CA PHE A 174 0.29 -14.32 17.52
C PHE A 174 -0.85 -14.03 16.54
N ARG A 175 -2.07 -14.34 16.99
CA ARG A 175 -3.29 -14.25 16.18
C ARG A 175 -3.63 -12.79 15.93
N ILE A 176 -3.18 -12.31 14.77
CA ILE A 176 -4.03 -11.44 13.97
C ILE A 176 -5.28 -12.26 13.64
N SER A 177 -6.46 -11.70 13.93
CA SER A 177 -7.76 -12.31 13.62
C SER A 177 -7.71 -13.05 12.27
N ALA A 178 -8.19 -14.29 12.20
CA ALA A 178 -8.24 -15.06 10.95
C ALA A 178 -8.92 -14.28 9.79
N LYS A 179 -9.87 -13.38 10.12
CA LYS A 179 -10.53 -12.48 9.16
C LYS A 179 -9.60 -11.41 8.55
N LYS A 180 -8.46 -11.14 9.19
CA LYS A 180 -7.44 -10.16 8.78
C LYS A 180 -6.21 -10.84 8.16
N ARG A 181 -6.13 -12.17 8.15
CA ARG A 181 -5.06 -12.90 7.45
C ARG A 181 -5.31 -12.86 5.94
N PRO A 182 -4.25 -12.85 5.11
CA PRO A 182 -4.38 -13.07 3.67
C PRO A 182 -5.14 -14.36 3.37
N LYS A 183 -6.01 -14.38 2.34
CA LYS A 183 -6.62 -15.64 1.86
C LYS A 183 -5.53 -16.65 1.49
N GLY A 184 -5.69 -17.91 1.91
CA GLY A 184 -4.70 -18.98 1.72
C GLY A 184 -3.62 -19.03 2.80
N ASN A 185 -3.82 -18.29 3.89
CA ASN A 185 -2.85 -18.18 4.97
C ASN A 185 -3.50 -18.53 6.33
N ASP A 186 -3.47 -19.82 6.65
CA ASP A 186 -4.21 -20.39 7.78
C ASP A 186 -3.38 -20.48 9.07
N GLY A 187 -2.11 -20.04 9.06
CA GLY A 187 -1.19 -20.24 10.19
C GLY A 187 -0.80 -21.70 10.40
N LEU A 188 -0.30 -22.02 11.59
CA LEU A 188 0.03 -23.39 11.98
C LEU A 188 -1.25 -24.20 12.24
N LEU A 189 -1.50 -25.17 11.36
CA LEU A 189 -2.64 -26.09 11.43
C LEU A 189 -2.30 -27.35 12.24
N PRO A 190 -3.28 -28.20 12.59
CA PRO A 190 -3.02 -29.50 13.24
C PRO A 190 -2.01 -30.38 12.48
N ARG A 191 -1.99 -30.30 11.14
CA ARG A 191 -0.98 -31.00 10.30
C ARG A 191 0.45 -30.50 10.50
N HIS A 192 0.65 -29.33 11.10
CA HIS A 192 1.95 -28.79 11.50
C HIS A 192 2.24 -29.04 12.98
N GLY A 193 1.39 -29.79 13.69
CA GLY A 193 1.44 -29.94 15.15
C GLY A 193 0.79 -28.80 15.92
N GLY A 194 0.13 -27.86 15.22
CA GLY A 194 -0.53 -26.70 15.80
C GLY A 194 0.44 -25.71 16.48
N PRO A 195 -0.07 -24.58 16.97
CA PRO A 195 0.73 -23.62 17.71
C PRO A 195 1.14 -24.16 19.08
N ALA A 196 2.34 -23.80 19.55
CA ALA A 196 2.85 -24.32 20.82
C ALA A 196 2.12 -23.76 22.05
N PHE A 197 1.76 -22.47 22.03
CA PHE A 197 1.12 -21.80 23.16
C PHE A 197 -0.02 -20.89 22.69
N PRO A 198 -1.27 -21.37 22.68
CA PRO A 198 -2.40 -20.53 22.34
C PRO A 198 -2.67 -19.53 23.47
N PHE A 199 -2.31 -18.27 23.24
CA PHE A 199 -2.86 -17.15 24.00
C PHE A 199 -4.37 -17.10 23.80
N ASP A 200 -5.09 -16.63 24.82
CA ASP A 200 -6.51 -16.35 24.68
C ASP A 200 -6.76 -15.29 23.58
N PRO A 201 -7.68 -15.50 22.62
CA PRO A 201 -7.85 -14.59 21.51
C PRO A 201 -8.46 -13.22 21.88
N VAL A 202 -9.05 -13.08 23.07
CA VAL A 202 -9.66 -11.82 23.54
C VAL A 202 -8.68 -11.05 24.42
N LEU A 203 -8.19 -11.67 25.49
CA LEU A 203 -7.23 -11.05 26.39
C LEU A 203 -5.87 -10.89 25.70
N LYS A 204 -5.40 -11.92 25.00
CA LYS A 204 -4.08 -11.95 24.34
C LYS A 204 -2.95 -11.79 25.37
N ASN A 205 -1.84 -11.17 24.97
CA ASN A 205 -0.56 -11.11 25.68
C ASN A 205 -0.15 -9.68 26.11
N CYS A 206 -1.06 -8.70 26.09
CA CYS A 206 -0.79 -7.31 26.50
C CYS A 206 -2.08 -6.47 26.51
N HIS A 207 -2.01 -5.27 27.13
CA HIS A 207 -3.02 -4.20 27.06
C HIS A 207 -4.44 -4.71 27.34
N THR A 208 -4.60 -5.35 28.50
CA THR A 208 -5.85 -6.03 28.87
C THR A 208 -6.63 -5.33 29.97
N PHE A 209 -6.02 -4.41 30.70
CA PHE A 209 -6.68 -3.67 31.77
C PHE A 209 -7.96 -2.97 31.30
N SER A 210 -7.94 -2.30 30.16
CA SER A 210 -9.09 -1.63 29.56
C SER A 210 -10.13 -2.61 28.98
N LYS A 211 -9.76 -3.86 28.70
CA LYS A 211 -10.70 -4.92 28.31
C LYS A 211 -11.39 -5.53 29.52
N LEU A 212 -10.64 -5.67 30.62
CA LEU A 212 -11.11 -6.26 31.87
C LEU A 212 -11.93 -5.25 32.69
N VAL A 213 -11.55 -3.98 32.68
CA VAL A 213 -12.25 -2.88 33.39
C VAL A 213 -12.43 -1.68 32.44
N PRO A 214 -13.36 -1.76 31.46
CA PRO A 214 -13.52 -0.75 30.42
C PRO A 214 -13.91 0.62 30.99
N PRO A 215 -13.20 1.71 30.62
CA PRO A 215 -13.58 3.07 31.03
C PRO A 215 -15.00 3.47 30.66
N SER A 216 -15.51 2.96 29.54
CA SER A 216 -16.89 3.18 29.09
C SER A 216 -17.94 2.54 30.00
N GLU A 217 -17.56 1.53 30.80
CA GLU A 217 -18.45 0.83 31.72
C GLU A 217 -18.34 1.40 33.15
N PHE A 218 -17.12 1.72 33.60
CA PHE A 218 -16.88 2.03 35.01
C PHE A 218 -16.42 3.45 35.32
N PHE A 219 -15.85 4.22 34.37
CA PHE A 219 -15.16 5.46 34.76
C PHE A 219 -16.09 6.52 35.36
N ASP A 220 -17.30 6.67 34.80
CA ASP A 220 -18.21 7.74 35.19
C ASP A 220 -18.83 7.51 36.58
N THR A 221 -18.92 6.25 37.03
CA THR A 221 -19.46 5.86 38.34
C THR A 221 -18.39 5.45 39.35
N HIS A 222 -17.23 4.98 38.87
CA HIS A 222 -16.10 4.47 39.66
C HIS A 222 -14.75 5.00 39.16
N PRO A 223 -14.52 6.33 39.17
CA PRO A 223 -13.25 6.92 38.73
C PRO A 223 -12.06 6.43 39.57
N GLU A 224 -12.28 5.98 40.81
CA GLU A 224 -11.27 5.43 41.72
C GLU A 224 -10.67 4.08 41.27
N TYR A 225 -11.28 3.41 40.29
CA TYR A 225 -10.72 2.20 39.66
C TYR A 225 -9.52 2.50 38.76
N TYR A 226 -9.36 3.77 38.36
CA TYR A 226 -8.36 4.20 37.40
C TYR A 226 -7.20 4.92 38.09
N SER A 227 -6.06 4.96 37.41
CA SER A 227 -4.83 5.57 37.92
C SER A 227 -5.04 7.04 38.31
N LEU A 228 -4.53 7.40 39.48
CA LEU A 228 -4.38 8.80 39.92
C LEU A 228 -3.03 9.30 39.44
N VAL A 229 -3.01 10.30 38.57
CA VAL A 229 -1.78 10.95 38.07
C VAL A 229 -1.95 12.44 38.23
N ASP A 230 -0.98 13.08 38.88
CA ASP A 230 -0.94 14.53 39.12
C ASP A 230 -2.25 15.10 39.72
N GLY A 231 -2.87 14.35 40.61
CA GLY A 231 -4.10 14.72 41.32
C GLY A 231 -5.39 14.33 40.60
N GLU A 232 -5.33 13.83 39.36
CA GLU A 232 -6.51 13.54 38.53
C GLU A 232 -6.62 12.05 38.16
N ARG A 233 -7.87 11.53 38.14
CA ARG A 233 -8.17 10.17 37.68
C ARG A 233 -8.22 10.13 36.16
N GLN A 234 -7.51 9.18 35.58
CA GLN A 234 -7.29 9.16 34.14
C GLN A 234 -8.26 8.23 33.39
N ARG A 235 -8.91 8.74 32.34
CA ARG A 235 -10.01 8.02 31.64
C ARG A 235 -9.56 7.05 30.55
N ILE A 236 -8.82 7.52 29.54
CA ILE A 236 -8.53 6.74 28.32
C ILE A 236 -7.03 6.58 28.11
N GLY A 237 -6.58 5.33 27.91
CA GLY A 237 -5.18 5.01 27.59
C GLY A 237 -4.24 4.97 28.79
N TRP A 238 -4.78 4.99 30.01
CA TRP A 238 -4.02 4.98 31.26
C TRP A 238 -4.24 3.68 32.06
N GLN A 239 -3.55 3.57 33.19
CA GLN A 239 -3.50 2.36 34.00
C GLN A 239 -4.66 2.28 35.00
N LEU A 240 -4.86 1.10 35.60
CA LEU A 240 -5.78 0.89 36.72
C LEU A 240 -5.13 1.25 38.07
N CYS A 241 -5.97 1.45 39.09
CA CYS A 241 -5.55 1.57 40.48
C CYS A 241 -5.36 0.16 41.09
N LEU A 242 -4.13 -0.37 41.04
CA LEU A 242 -3.82 -1.75 41.44
C LEU A 242 -3.81 -2.01 42.96
N SER A 243 -4.08 -0.98 43.77
CA SER A 243 -4.34 -1.12 45.21
C SER A 243 -5.84 -1.22 45.54
N ASN A 244 -6.73 -1.00 44.58
CA ASN A 244 -8.17 -1.03 44.81
C ASN A 244 -8.68 -2.48 44.87
N PRO A 245 -9.34 -2.91 45.97
CA PRO A 245 -9.80 -4.29 46.12
C PRO A 245 -10.91 -4.69 45.12
N ASP A 246 -11.78 -3.76 44.72
CA ASP A 246 -12.83 -4.06 43.73
C ASP A 246 -12.26 -4.28 42.34
N VAL A 247 -11.22 -3.52 41.96
CA VAL A 247 -10.50 -3.76 40.70
C VAL A 247 -9.91 -5.17 40.68
N LEU A 248 -9.29 -5.60 41.78
CA LEU A 248 -8.74 -6.97 41.89
C LEU A 248 -9.84 -8.02 41.74
N ARG A 249 -10.97 -7.83 42.43
CA ARG A 249 -12.12 -8.75 42.37
C ARG A 249 -12.68 -8.85 40.96
N ILE A 250 -12.99 -7.72 40.32
CA ILE A 250 -13.55 -7.66 38.96
C ILE A 250 -12.61 -8.32 37.94
N VAL A 251 -11.30 -8.01 38.00
CA VAL A 251 -10.31 -8.61 37.10
C VAL A 251 -10.25 -10.12 37.30
N THR A 252 -10.19 -10.58 38.55
CA THR A 252 -10.12 -12.02 38.87
C THR A 252 -11.34 -12.76 38.36
N GLU A 253 -12.55 -12.25 38.62
CA GLU A 253 -13.82 -12.83 38.14
C GLU A 253 -13.84 -12.93 36.61
N ARG A 254 -13.46 -11.85 35.90
CA ARG A 254 -13.46 -11.81 34.43
C ARG A 254 -12.38 -12.72 33.82
N VAL A 255 -11.21 -12.85 34.44
CA VAL A 255 -10.17 -13.78 34.00
C VAL A 255 -10.63 -15.23 34.17
N LEU A 256 -11.16 -15.61 35.33
CA LEU A 256 -11.70 -16.97 35.57
C LEU A 256 -12.84 -17.31 34.60
N ALA A 257 -13.78 -16.39 34.41
CA ALA A 257 -14.86 -16.56 33.43
C ALA A 257 -14.29 -16.76 32.01
N ARG A 258 -13.25 -16.02 31.64
CA ARG A 258 -12.61 -16.14 30.33
C ARG A 258 -11.90 -17.48 30.14
N ILE A 259 -11.19 -17.97 31.15
CA ILE A 259 -10.54 -19.29 31.11
C ILE A 259 -11.57 -20.39 30.89
N ARG A 260 -12.70 -20.36 31.63
CA ARG A 260 -13.81 -21.32 31.47
C ARG A 260 -14.39 -21.30 30.05
N MET A 261 -14.45 -20.13 29.40
CA MET A 261 -14.92 -20.01 28.00
C MET A 261 -13.92 -20.52 26.96
N ASN A 262 -12.64 -20.63 27.30
CA ASN A 262 -11.60 -21.04 26.36
C ASN A 262 -10.55 -21.95 27.02
N PRO A 263 -10.92 -23.20 27.37
CA PRO A 263 -10.04 -24.12 28.10
C PRO A 263 -8.82 -24.58 27.28
N GLN A 264 -8.80 -24.30 25.97
CA GLN A 264 -7.67 -24.60 25.09
C GLN A 264 -6.54 -23.58 25.20
N ALA A 265 -6.82 -22.34 25.63
CA ALA A 265 -5.78 -21.36 25.89
C ALA A 265 -5.04 -21.68 27.18
N LYS A 266 -3.72 -21.48 27.18
CA LYS A 266 -2.86 -21.74 28.35
C LYS A 266 -2.23 -20.47 28.92
N ILE A 267 -2.33 -19.35 28.21
CA ILE A 267 -1.75 -18.07 28.62
C ILE A 267 -2.80 -16.95 28.49
N PHE A 268 -2.98 -16.19 29.56
CA PHE A 268 -3.95 -15.09 29.63
C PHE A 268 -3.26 -13.82 30.15
N GLY A 269 -3.29 -12.75 29.35
CA GLY A 269 -2.68 -11.47 29.71
C GLY A 269 -3.50 -10.71 30.76
N VAL A 270 -2.86 -10.35 31.86
CA VAL A 270 -3.32 -9.40 32.88
C VAL A 270 -2.28 -8.28 32.95
N SER A 271 -2.40 -7.34 32.03
CA SER A 271 -1.29 -6.47 31.66
C SER A 271 -1.70 -5.01 31.46
N GLN A 272 -0.77 -4.14 31.84
CA GLN A 272 -0.80 -2.69 31.65
C GLN A 272 -1.06 -2.23 30.21
N GLU A 273 -1.60 -1.01 30.09
CA GLU A 273 -1.85 -0.28 28.84
C GLU A 273 -0.59 0.45 28.32
N ASP A 274 -0.64 0.97 27.09
CA ASP A 274 0.40 1.78 26.43
C ASP A 274 0.53 3.23 26.99
N GLY A 275 0.23 3.42 28.27
CA GLY A 275 0.02 4.74 28.91
C GLY A 275 1.27 5.48 29.39
N GLY A 276 2.48 5.15 28.92
CA GLY A 276 3.69 5.86 29.35
C GLY A 276 3.98 5.69 30.84
N LYS A 277 4.39 6.76 31.53
CA LYS A 277 4.55 6.81 33.00
C LYS A 277 3.22 6.97 33.75
N GLY A 278 2.20 6.24 33.28
CA GLY A 278 0.82 6.36 33.70
C GLY A 278 0.40 5.48 34.85
N GLN A 279 1.35 4.89 35.60
CA GLN A 279 1.04 4.13 36.80
C GLN A 279 0.24 4.95 37.81
N CYS A 280 -0.61 4.29 38.59
CA CYS A 280 -1.35 4.93 39.66
C CYS A 280 -0.40 5.45 40.75
N ARG A 281 -0.54 6.72 41.12
CA ARG A 281 0.22 7.38 42.19
C ARG A 281 -0.67 7.74 43.39
N CYS A 282 -1.76 6.99 43.60
CA CYS A 282 -2.52 7.11 44.84
C CYS A 282 -1.62 6.76 46.04
N PRO A 283 -1.95 7.22 47.27
CA PRO A 283 -1.08 7.05 48.43
C PRO A 283 -0.62 5.60 48.65
N GLU A 284 -1.50 4.62 48.44
CA GLU A 284 -1.18 3.21 48.68
C GLU A 284 -0.30 2.58 47.59
N CYS A 285 -0.58 2.84 46.30
CA CYS A 285 0.31 2.41 45.21
C CYS A 285 1.69 3.03 45.36
N LYS A 286 1.75 4.34 45.58
CA LYS A 286 3.01 5.07 45.73
C LYS A 286 3.82 4.55 46.92
N ARG A 287 3.20 4.40 48.09
CA ARG A 287 3.87 3.90 49.30
C ARG A 287 4.52 2.54 49.06
N PHE A 288 3.81 1.63 48.38
CA PHE A 288 4.33 0.30 48.10
C PHE A 288 5.45 0.32 47.07
N ASP A 289 5.25 1.01 45.95
CA ASP A 289 6.25 1.10 44.88
C ASP A 289 7.54 1.78 45.36
N ASP A 290 7.43 2.82 46.20
CA ASP A 290 8.58 3.50 46.82
C ASP A 290 9.34 2.54 47.76
N SER A 291 8.64 1.75 48.58
CA SER A 291 9.26 0.78 49.49
C SER A 291 10.04 -0.31 48.74
N GLU A 292 9.52 -0.73 47.59
CA GLU A 292 10.12 -1.74 46.72
C GLU A 292 11.15 -1.16 45.74
N GLY A 293 11.24 0.16 45.62
CA GLY A 293 12.13 0.86 44.70
C GLY A 293 11.80 0.69 43.22
N SER A 294 10.60 0.19 42.88
CA SER A 294 10.14 0.07 41.50
C SER A 294 8.61 0.06 41.41
N PRO A 295 8.02 0.81 40.45
CA PRO A 295 6.58 0.75 40.13
C PRO A 295 6.05 -0.61 39.68
N SER A 296 6.94 -1.54 39.29
CA SER A 296 6.53 -2.91 38.96
C SER A 296 6.01 -3.67 40.19
N ALA A 297 6.33 -3.21 41.41
CA ALA A 297 5.86 -3.83 42.65
C ALA A 297 4.34 -3.96 42.69
N SER A 298 3.61 -2.87 42.46
CA SER A 298 2.15 -2.89 42.42
C SER A 298 1.60 -3.83 41.35
N VAL A 299 2.26 -3.92 40.18
CA VAL A 299 1.88 -4.84 39.10
C VAL A 299 2.04 -6.29 39.54
N ILE A 300 3.23 -6.68 40.02
CA ILE A 300 3.52 -8.07 40.41
C ILE A 300 2.65 -8.50 41.59
N ARG A 301 2.45 -7.64 42.59
CA ARG A 301 1.55 -7.95 43.72
C ARG A 301 0.12 -8.22 43.23
N PHE A 302 -0.38 -7.38 42.33
CA PHE A 302 -1.74 -7.53 41.79
C PHE A 302 -1.87 -8.82 40.97
N VAL A 303 -0.96 -9.04 40.03
CA VAL A 303 -0.96 -10.21 39.14
C VAL A 303 -0.78 -11.51 39.93
N ASN A 304 0.06 -11.52 40.97
CA ASN A 304 0.21 -12.68 41.84
C ASN A 304 -1.10 -13.10 42.51
N LYS A 305 -1.93 -12.13 42.94
CA LYS A 305 -3.24 -12.44 43.55
C LYS A 305 -4.21 -13.03 42.54
N VAL A 306 -4.20 -12.53 41.31
CA VAL A 306 -5.01 -13.10 40.21
C VAL A 306 -4.53 -14.52 39.89
N ALA A 307 -3.22 -14.71 39.74
CA ALA A 307 -2.62 -16.00 39.43
C ALA A 307 -2.84 -17.06 40.53
N GLU A 308 -2.85 -16.65 41.80
CA GLU A 308 -3.22 -17.52 42.93
C GLU A 308 -4.69 -17.98 42.84
N ALA A 309 -5.61 -17.09 42.48
CA ALA A 309 -7.02 -17.47 42.31
C ALA A 309 -7.20 -18.40 41.11
N VAL A 310 -6.47 -18.16 40.01
CA VAL A 310 -6.51 -19.00 38.81
C VAL A 310 -5.97 -20.41 39.09
N GLU A 311 -4.87 -20.54 39.82
CA GLU A 311 -4.24 -21.84 40.15
C GLU A 311 -5.19 -22.80 40.88
N LYS A 312 -6.10 -22.26 41.71
CA LYS A 312 -7.09 -23.06 42.47
C LYS A 312 -8.03 -23.87 41.57
N GLU A 313 -8.30 -23.37 40.36
CA GLU A 313 -9.20 -24.02 39.39
C GLU A 313 -8.46 -24.53 38.14
N PHE A 314 -7.35 -23.89 37.77
CA PHE A 314 -6.63 -24.12 36.51
C PHE A 314 -5.11 -24.10 36.74
N PRO A 315 -4.52 -25.17 37.31
CA PRO A 315 -3.11 -25.19 37.69
C PRO A 315 -2.13 -25.10 36.50
N ASP A 316 -2.56 -25.48 35.30
CA ASP A 316 -1.74 -25.46 34.08
C ASP A 316 -1.78 -24.13 33.31
N VAL A 317 -2.42 -23.09 33.87
CA VAL A 317 -2.58 -21.78 33.22
C VAL A 317 -1.54 -20.78 33.71
N LEU A 318 -0.90 -20.10 32.76
CA LEU A 318 0.01 -18.98 33.03
C LEU A 318 -0.72 -17.64 32.89
N ILE A 319 -0.47 -16.74 33.84
CA ILE A 319 -0.86 -15.34 33.73
C ILE A 319 0.33 -14.53 33.23
N GLU A 320 0.16 -13.88 32.08
CA GLU A 320 1.19 -13.04 31.48
C GLU A 320 0.99 -11.59 31.90
N THR A 321 2.09 -10.87 32.14
CA THR A 321 2.08 -9.43 32.36
C THR A 321 3.34 -8.75 31.84
N LEU A 322 3.20 -7.50 31.38
CA LEU A 322 4.32 -6.69 30.90
C LEU A 322 5.18 -6.12 32.04
N ALA A 323 6.50 -6.18 31.85
CA ALA A 323 7.50 -5.33 32.51
C ALA A 323 7.97 -4.27 31.49
N TYR A 324 7.17 -3.22 31.33
CA TYR A 324 7.23 -2.28 30.21
C TYR A 324 7.16 -0.83 30.67
N GLN A 325 8.00 0.02 30.09
CA GLN A 325 8.09 1.46 30.38
C GLN A 325 8.36 1.75 31.86
N TYR A 326 7.31 2.05 32.65
CA TYR A 326 7.45 2.37 34.07
C TYR A 326 7.74 1.14 34.94
N SER A 327 7.40 -0.06 34.47
CA SER A 327 7.53 -1.32 35.21
C SER A 327 8.69 -2.19 34.72
N THR A 328 9.60 -1.65 33.90
CA THR A 328 10.72 -2.42 33.31
C THR A 328 11.67 -2.99 34.35
N LEU A 329 11.98 -2.25 35.43
CA LEU A 329 12.85 -2.73 36.50
C LEU A 329 12.07 -3.62 37.49
N PRO A 330 12.62 -4.77 37.93
CA PRO A 330 11.97 -5.60 38.96
C PRO A 330 11.92 -4.88 40.32
N PRO A 331 10.95 -5.21 41.20
CA PRO A 331 10.91 -4.72 42.57
C PRO A 331 11.96 -5.42 43.44
N LYS A 332 12.34 -4.87 44.60
CA LYS A 332 13.39 -5.43 45.47
C LYS A 332 13.05 -6.80 46.04
N THR A 333 11.88 -6.95 46.66
CA THR A 333 11.53 -8.13 47.48
C THR A 333 10.36 -8.93 46.92
N VAL A 334 9.40 -8.27 46.26
CA VAL A 334 8.27 -8.95 45.64
C VAL A 334 8.76 -9.83 44.47
N ARG A 335 8.25 -11.05 44.36
CA ARG A 335 8.60 -12.00 43.28
C ARG A 335 7.35 -12.46 42.53
N PRO A 336 7.40 -12.64 41.19
CA PRO A 336 6.33 -13.30 40.46
C PRO A 336 6.09 -14.73 40.96
N ARG A 337 4.83 -15.18 40.99
CA ARG A 337 4.50 -16.60 41.25
C ARG A 337 5.04 -17.52 40.14
N HIS A 338 5.09 -18.82 40.42
CA HIS A 338 5.55 -19.83 39.46
C HIS A 338 4.67 -19.94 38.21
N ASN A 339 3.41 -19.51 38.29
CA ASN A 339 2.46 -19.44 37.18
C ASN A 339 2.28 -18.01 36.61
N VAL A 340 3.27 -17.13 36.82
CA VAL A 340 3.30 -15.77 36.24
C VAL A 340 4.46 -15.64 35.26
N MET A 341 4.13 -15.20 34.03
CA MET A 341 5.08 -14.93 32.96
C MET A 341 5.33 -13.44 32.81
N ILE A 342 6.61 -13.05 32.82
CA ILE A 342 7.03 -11.65 32.69
C ILE A 342 7.47 -11.39 31.25
N CYS A 343 6.79 -10.45 30.59
CA CYS A 343 7.09 -10.03 29.22
C CYS A 343 7.83 -8.68 29.20
N LEU A 344 9.08 -8.66 28.73
CA LEU A 344 9.86 -7.43 28.55
C LEU A 344 9.84 -7.01 27.07
N CYS A 345 9.54 -5.74 26.79
CA CYS A 345 9.61 -5.19 25.44
C CYS A 345 10.95 -4.49 25.18
N ALA A 346 11.72 -4.97 24.20
CA ALA A 346 13.05 -4.47 23.85
C ALA A 346 13.00 -3.15 23.06
N ARG A 347 12.68 -2.04 23.73
CA ARG A 347 12.73 -0.68 23.14
C ARG A 347 14.16 -0.13 23.10
N THR A 348 15.08 -0.92 22.57
CA THR A 348 16.51 -0.63 22.51
C THR A 348 16.87 0.07 21.20
N GLU A 349 18.16 0.35 21.00
CA GLU A 349 18.67 0.62 19.66
C GLU A 349 19.00 -0.71 18.96
N HIS A 350 18.85 -0.76 17.63
CA HIS A 350 18.88 -2.00 16.86
C HIS A 350 20.07 -2.13 15.89
N TYR A 351 20.90 -1.09 15.72
CA TYR A 351 22.04 -1.15 14.81
C TYR A 351 23.18 -1.96 15.41
N ARG A 352 23.51 -1.71 16.70
CA ARG A 352 24.45 -2.56 17.45
C ARG A 352 23.72 -3.52 18.38
N PRO A 353 24.33 -4.67 18.68
CA PRO A 353 23.85 -5.55 19.74
C PRO A 353 23.69 -4.81 21.07
N MET A 354 22.61 -5.08 21.81
CA MET A 354 22.28 -4.36 23.04
C MET A 354 23.37 -4.46 24.10
N VAL A 355 24.09 -5.58 24.15
CA VAL A 355 25.20 -5.82 25.09
C VAL A 355 26.48 -5.06 24.73
N LYS A 356 26.57 -4.53 23.50
CA LYS A 356 27.70 -3.73 23.00
C LYS A 356 27.35 -2.25 22.85
N SER A 357 26.06 -1.90 22.92
CA SER A 357 25.57 -0.53 22.71
C SER A 357 25.75 0.33 23.96
N ARG A 358 26.21 1.58 23.79
CA ARG A 358 26.25 2.59 24.85
C ARG A 358 24.94 3.37 24.97
N ASN A 359 23.93 3.04 24.17
CA ASN A 359 22.64 3.71 24.24
C ASN A 359 21.97 3.44 25.60
N PRO A 360 21.51 4.48 26.33
CA PRO A 360 20.93 4.30 27.67
C PRO A 360 19.76 3.31 27.71
N ARG A 361 18.93 3.24 26.66
CA ARG A 361 17.80 2.30 26.61
C ARG A 361 18.27 0.85 26.49
N SER A 362 19.30 0.61 25.69
CA SER A 362 19.92 -0.72 25.55
C SER A 362 20.58 -1.16 26.86
N VAL A 363 21.30 -0.25 27.53
CA VAL A 363 21.93 -0.52 28.83
C VAL A 363 20.90 -0.82 29.91
N GLU A 364 19.84 0.00 30.01
CA GLU A 364 18.75 -0.21 30.97
C GLU A 364 18.03 -1.53 30.74
N PHE A 365 17.66 -1.84 29.49
CA PHE A 365 16.99 -3.08 29.14
C PHE A 365 17.85 -4.31 29.44
N ALA A 366 19.11 -4.32 29.01
CA ALA A 366 20.02 -5.43 29.28
C ALA A 366 20.26 -5.62 30.79
N GLY A 367 20.35 -4.52 31.55
CA GLY A 367 20.42 -4.56 33.00
C GLY A 367 19.14 -5.11 33.64
N ALA A 368 17.97 -4.70 33.16
CA ALA A 368 16.68 -5.19 33.65
C ALA A 368 16.50 -6.69 33.37
N LEU A 369 16.79 -7.15 32.15
CA LEU A 369 16.64 -8.55 31.77
C LEU A 369 17.55 -9.46 32.59
N ARG A 370 18.81 -9.07 32.82
CA ARG A 370 19.72 -9.80 33.72
C ARG A 370 19.18 -9.90 35.14
N LYS A 371 18.53 -8.86 35.66
CA LYS A 371 17.90 -8.93 36.99
C LYS A 371 16.68 -9.84 36.98
N TRP A 372 15.82 -9.74 35.97
CA TRP A 372 14.63 -10.58 35.86
C TRP A 372 14.94 -12.07 35.75
N ARG A 373 16.07 -12.45 35.14
CA ARG A 373 16.59 -13.83 35.12
C ARG A 373 16.60 -14.48 36.50
N ASP A 374 17.00 -13.75 37.53
CA ASP A 374 17.13 -14.29 38.88
C ASP A 374 15.80 -14.23 39.68
N TYR A 375 14.74 -13.67 39.08
CA TYR A 375 13.48 -13.30 39.76
C TYR A 375 12.26 -14.05 39.24
N ALA A 376 12.23 -14.39 37.95
CA ALA A 376 11.05 -14.97 37.29
C ALA A 376 11.33 -16.37 36.72
N ASN A 377 10.34 -17.26 36.84
CA ASN A 377 10.42 -18.62 36.29
C ASN A 377 10.17 -18.65 34.78
N TRP A 378 9.39 -17.69 34.28
CA TRP A 378 9.00 -17.59 32.88
C TRP A 378 9.33 -16.20 32.34
N LEU A 379 10.36 -16.14 31.50
CA LEU A 379 10.77 -14.93 30.80
C LEU A 379 10.35 -14.97 29.33
N TYR A 380 9.62 -13.92 28.96
CA TYR A 380 9.19 -13.64 27.61
C TYR A 380 9.83 -12.32 27.16
N VAL A 381 10.45 -12.31 25.98
CA VAL A 381 10.90 -11.07 25.33
C VAL A 381 10.04 -10.79 24.10
N TRP A 382 9.54 -9.56 24.06
CA TRP A 382 8.97 -8.92 22.89
C TRP A 382 10.03 -8.01 22.26
N ASP A 383 10.68 -8.52 21.22
CA ASP A 383 11.71 -7.88 20.43
C ASP A 383 11.12 -7.20 19.17
N TYR A 384 11.88 -6.29 18.54
CA TYR A 384 11.42 -5.55 17.37
C TYR A 384 12.48 -5.51 16.26
N VAL A 385 12.07 -5.79 15.03
CA VAL A 385 12.90 -5.82 13.81
C VAL A 385 12.25 -5.05 12.65
N LEU A 386 11.62 -3.91 12.98
CA LEU A 386 10.93 -3.06 12.01
C LEU A 386 11.00 -1.56 12.35
N ASN A 387 10.67 -0.74 11.36
CA ASN A 387 10.29 0.65 11.54
C ASN A 387 8.77 0.84 11.34
N TYR A 388 8.06 1.22 12.41
CA TYR A 388 6.61 1.51 12.38
C TYR A 388 6.24 2.72 11.52
N LYS A 389 7.16 3.70 11.43
CA LYS A 389 6.94 4.94 10.70
C LYS A 389 7.11 4.74 9.20
N PHE A 390 8.05 3.89 8.78
CA PHE A 390 8.41 3.62 7.39
C PHE A 390 8.82 2.17 7.16
N HIS A 391 7.88 1.29 6.80
CA HIS A 391 8.15 -0.14 6.61
C HIS A 391 9.13 -0.44 5.47
N ALA A 392 9.15 0.37 4.42
CA ALA A 392 10.05 0.21 3.27
C ALA A 392 11.36 1.02 3.40
N HIS A 393 11.57 1.73 4.52
CA HIS A 393 12.84 2.42 4.77
C HIS A 393 13.92 1.40 5.15
N ALA A 394 15.13 1.59 4.63
CA ALA A 394 16.30 0.80 5.03
C ALA A 394 16.46 0.81 6.55
N PHE A 395 16.40 -0.36 7.18
CA PHE A 395 16.42 -0.52 8.63
C PHE A 395 17.52 -1.51 9.01
N PRO A 396 18.78 -1.03 9.16
CA PRO A 396 19.96 -1.90 9.31
C PRO A 396 20.06 -2.53 10.71
N ASP A 397 19.20 -3.51 11.00
CA ASP A 397 19.13 -4.26 12.26
C ASP A 397 19.65 -5.72 12.19
N LEU A 398 19.82 -6.26 10.97
CA LEU A 398 20.22 -7.62 10.65
C LEU A 398 21.48 -8.09 11.40
N MET A 399 22.52 -7.27 11.50
CA MET A 399 23.79 -7.67 12.13
C MET A 399 23.74 -7.71 13.66
N SER A 400 22.70 -7.11 14.27
CA SER A 400 22.52 -7.16 15.74
C SER A 400 21.80 -8.43 16.21
N LEU A 401 21.06 -9.09 15.31
CA LEU A 401 20.10 -10.13 15.65
C LEU A 401 20.74 -11.28 16.43
N GLN A 402 21.85 -11.84 15.93
CA GLN A 402 22.47 -13.02 16.53
C GLN A 402 22.93 -12.75 17.97
N ASP A 403 23.64 -11.66 18.21
CA ASP A 403 24.16 -11.33 19.53
C ASP A 403 23.02 -11.01 20.52
N ASN A 404 21.96 -10.34 20.06
CA ASN A 404 20.77 -10.09 20.88
C ASN A 404 20.05 -11.40 21.25
N ILE A 405 19.88 -12.31 20.29
CA ILE A 405 19.24 -13.62 20.54
C ILE A 405 20.09 -14.50 21.46
N ARG A 406 21.42 -14.52 21.29
CA ARG A 406 22.34 -15.18 22.26
C ARG A 406 22.15 -14.61 23.65
N PHE A 407 22.13 -13.28 23.78
CA PHE A 407 21.91 -12.62 25.07
C PHE A 407 20.56 -12.99 25.70
N TYR A 408 19.49 -13.06 24.91
CA TYR A 408 18.18 -13.50 25.41
C TYR A 408 18.23 -14.93 25.94
N ARG A 409 18.81 -15.87 25.18
CA ARG A 409 19.02 -17.26 25.62
C ARG A 409 19.84 -17.32 26.92
N ASP A 410 20.94 -16.58 26.99
CA ASP A 410 21.86 -16.57 28.14
C ASP A 410 21.23 -15.91 29.39
N CYS A 411 20.18 -15.11 29.19
CA CYS A 411 19.32 -14.59 30.26
C CYS A 411 18.18 -15.53 30.68
N GLY A 412 18.08 -16.73 30.11
CA GLY A 412 17.03 -17.70 30.44
C GLY A 412 15.66 -17.35 29.84
N VAL A 413 15.60 -16.53 28.79
CA VAL A 413 14.38 -16.26 28.05
C VAL A 413 13.89 -17.55 27.42
N THR A 414 12.65 -17.95 27.72
CA THR A 414 12.04 -19.18 27.17
C THR A 414 11.11 -18.87 26.01
N HIS A 415 10.52 -17.68 25.98
CA HIS A 415 9.61 -17.25 24.93
C HIS A 415 10.22 -16.04 24.21
N LEU A 416 10.37 -16.13 22.89
CA LEU A 416 10.90 -15.02 22.09
C LEU A 416 9.95 -14.71 20.93
N PHE A 417 9.47 -13.47 20.95
CA PHE A 417 8.64 -12.90 19.90
C PHE A 417 9.39 -11.71 19.31
N SER A 418 9.76 -11.80 18.04
CA SER A 418 10.37 -10.67 17.31
C SER A 418 9.34 -10.10 16.36
N GLN A 419 8.84 -8.93 16.68
CA GLN A 419 7.88 -8.22 15.86
C GLN A 419 8.57 -7.62 14.64
N GLY A 420 8.16 -8.04 13.45
CA GLY A 420 8.54 -7.41 12.19
C GLY A 420 7.35 -6.82 11.45
N VAL A 421 7.51 -6.54 10.16
CA VAL A 421 6.42 -6.00 9.35
C VAL A 421 5.43 -7.11 9.00
N TYR A 422 4.37 -7.21 9.79
CA TYR A 422 3.29 -8.16 9.59
C TYR A 422 2.11 -7.61 8.77
N ALA A 423 2.01 -6.28 8.66
CA ALA A 423 0.88 -5.60 8.03
C ALA A 423 1.05 -5.43 6.52
N SER A 424 2.20 -5.79 5.96
CA SER A 424 2.56 -5.64 4.55
C SER A 424 3.34 -6.88 4.07
N PRO A 425 3.06 -7.42 2.86
CA PRO A 425 3.78 -8.56 2.30
C PRO A 425 5.26 -8.29 1.97
N ARG A 426 5.64 -7.03 1.82
CA ARG A 426 6.99 -6.60 1.44
C ARG A 426 7.42 -5.43 2.33
N SER A 427 8.68 -5.45 2.74
CA SER A 427 9.35 -4.40 3.54
C SER A 427 10.87 -4.61 3.49
N ASP A 428 11.63 -3.80 4.24
CA ASP A 428 13.09 -3.95 4.33
C ASP A 428 13.52 -5.35 4.75
N PHE A 429 14.06 -6.11 3.78
CA PHE A 429 14.55 -7.49 3.93
C PHE A 429 13.62 -8.43 4.72
N ALA A 430 12.31 -8.29 4.54
CA ALA A 430 11.31 -9.00 5.36
C ALA A 430 11.53 -10.52 5.38
N GLU A 431 11.72 -11.12 4.22
CA GLU A 431 11.89 -12.57 4.03
C GLU A 431 13.22 -13.05 4.64
N LEU A 432 14.30 -12.30 4.43
CA LEU A 432 15.61 -12.57 5.03
C LEU A 432 15.54 -12.49 6.55
N LYS A 433 14.95 -11.43 7.11
CA LYS A 433 14.79 -11.27 8.56
C LYS A 433 13.93 -12.39 9.13
N ALA A 434 12.82 -12.75 8.48
CA ALA A 434 11.97 -13.85 8.92
C ALA A 434 12.73 -15.19 8.98
N TRP A 435 13.42 -15.53 7.89
CA TRP A 435 14.19 -16.77 7.81
C TRP A 435 15.36 -16.79 8.79
N MET A 436 16.15 -15.71 8.86
CA MET A 436 17.29 -15.57 9.76
C MET A 436 16.87 -15.66 11.23
N LEU A 437 15.81 -14.95 11.62
CA LEU A 437 15.26 -15.03 12.97
C LEU A 437 14.84 -16.46 13.30
N ALA A 438 14.13 -17.15 12.40
CA ALA A 438 13.73 -18.53 12.65
C ALA A 438 14.93 -19.47 12.86
N LYS A 439 16.00 -19.34 12.06
CA LYS A 439 17.22 -20.12 12.25
C LYS A 439 17.90 -19.81 13.58
N LEU A 440 18.07 -18.54 13.92
CA LEU A 440 18.74 -18.12 15.16
C LEU A 440 17.91 -18.42 16.42
N MET A 441 16.58 -18.37 16.34
CA MET A 441 15.68 -18.80 17.41
C MET A 441 15.71 -20.33 17.63
N TRP A 442 16.05 -21.11 16.60
CA TRP A 442 16.31 -22.54 16.79
C TRP A 442 17.67 -22.77 17.43
N ASN A 443 18.72 -22.21 16.84
CA ASN A 443 20.09 -22.29 17.34
C ASN A 443 20.84 -20.97 17.04
N PRO A 444 21.11 -20.14 18.06
CA PRO A 444 21.77 -18.85 17.88
C PRO A 444 23.29 -18.96 17.68
N ASP A 445 23.88 -20.15 17.83
CA ASP A 445 25.32 -20.38 17.65
C ASP A 445 25.70 -20.79 16.22
N GLN A 446 24.73 -20.84 15.30
CA GLN A 446 25.00 -21.07 13.89
C GLN A 446 25.92 -20.00 13.28
N ASP A 447 26.64 -20.37 12.24
CA ASP A 447 27.47 -19.45 11.48
C ASP A 447 26.59 -18.45 10.70
N PHE A 448 26.54 -17.22 11.20
CA PHE A 448 25.69 -16.17 10.66
C PHE A 448 26.01 -15.85 9.19
N GLN A 449 27.29 -15.83 8.83
CA GLN A 449 27.73 -15.48 7.48
C GLN A 449 27.31 -16.57 6.49
N LYS A 450 27.47 -17.85 6.86
CA LYS A 450 26.97 -18.97 6.03
C LYS A 450 25.46 -18.97 5.89
N LEU A 451 24.72 -18.62 6.94
CA LEU A 451 23.26 -18.48 6.86
C LEU A 451 22.86 -17.34 5.92
N LEU A 452 23.54 -16.20 6.01
CA LEU A 452 23.31 -15.06 5.14
C LEU A 452 23.58 -15.44 3.68
N ASP A 453 24.75 -16.00 3.38
CA ASP A 453 25.13 -16.41 2.02
C ASP A 453 24.16 -17.45 1.46
N ARG A 454 23.82 -18.48 2.25
CA ARG A 454 22.82 -19.49 1.85
C ARG A 454 21.48 -18.87 1.49
N PHE A 455 21.01 -17.90 2.28
CA PHE A 455 19.77 -17.19 1.96
C PHE A 455 19.91 -16.40 0.67
N LEU A 456 20.97 -15.61 0.53
CA LEU A 456 21.16 -14.74 -0.62
C LEU A 456 21.24 -15.56 -1.92
N ASP A 457 22.02 -16.64 -1.92
CA ASP A 457 22.16 -17.56 -3.07
C ASP A 457 20.83 -18.20 -3.45
N GLY A 458 20.07 -18.66 -2.45
CA GLY A 458 18.78 -19.29 -2.66
C GLY A 458 17.70 -18.33 -3.18
N PHE A 459 17.64 -17.14 -2.59
CA PHE A 459 16.56 -16.17 -2.80
C PHE A 459 16.80 -15.23 -3.98
N TYR A 460 18.04 -14.82 -4.20
CA TYR A 460 18.44 -13.88 -5.26
C TYR A 460 19.24 -14.53 -6.40
N GLY A 461 19.75 -15.76 -6.24
CA GLY A 461 20.46 -16.49 -7.30
C GLY A 461 21.69 -15.75 -7.80
N ALA A 462 21.80 -15.56 -9.12
CA ALA A 462 22.92 -14.85 -9.74
C ALA A 462 23.07 -13.40 -9.25
N ALA A 463 22.03 -12.80 -8.67
CA ALA A 463 22.09 -11.46 -8.07
C ALA A 463 22.61 -11.45 -6.61
N ALA A 464 22.86 -12.62 -6.00
CA ALA A 464 23.29 -12.71 -4.60
C ALA A 464 24.54 -11.87 -4.28
N PRO A 465 25.62 -11.87 -5.10
CA PRO A 465 26.80 -11.04 -4.83
C PRO A 465 26.49 -9.53 -4.79
N HIS A 466 25.53 -9.07 -5.59
CA HIS A 466 25.10 -7.68 -5.62
C HIS A 466 24.33 -7.29 -4.35
N VAL A 467 23.39 -8.14 -3.93
CA VAL A 467 22.65 -7.89 -2.69
C VAL A 467 23.58 -7.97 -1.48
N ARG A 468 24.56 -8.88 -1.51
CA ARG A 468 25.61 -8.97 -0.49
C ARG A 468 26.42 -7.68 -0.41
N GLU A 469 26.88 -7.14 -1.54
CA GLU A 469 27.62 -5.86 -1.57
C GLU A 469 26.77 -4.70 -1.02
N TYR A 470 25.48 -4.65 -1.32
CA TYR A 470 24.57 -3.65 -0.75
C TYR A 470 24.50 -3.75 0.79
N ILE A 471 24.36 -4.96 1.33
CA ILE A 471 24.34 -5.21 2.77
C ILE A 471 25.68 -4.81 3.39
N ASP A 472 26.80 -5.28 2.85
CA ASP A 472 28.13 -5.01 3.39
C ASP A 472 28.43 -3.49 3.40
N ARG A 473 28.05 -2.76 2.35
CA ARG A 473 28.18 -1.29 2.30
C ARG A 473 27.21 -0.56 3.24
N LEU A 474 26.01 -1.08 3.45
CA LEU A 474 25.07 -0.50 4.42
C LEU A 474 25.63 -0.60 5.85
N TYR A 475 26.25 -1.73 6.18
CA TYR A 475 26.85 -1.96 7.50
C TYR A 475 28.26 -1.38 7.66
N SER A 476 28.92 -0.92 6.59
CA SER A 476 30.17 -0.16 6.71
C SER A 476 29.98 1.32 7.08
N ILE A 477 28.73 1.81 7.03
CA ILE A 477 28.40 3.18 7.43
C ILE A 477 28.44 3.28 8.96
N GLU A 478 29.39 4.03 9.49
CA GLU A 478 29.46 4.29 10.92
C GLU A 478 28.27 5.11 11.41
N ARG A 479 27.67 4.64 12.51
CA ARG A 479 26.50 5.26 13.14
C ARG A 479 26.81 5.64 14.58
N ASP A 480 26.56 6.90 14.94
CA ASP A 480 26.57 7.35 16.33
C ASP A 480 25.29 6.88 17.02
N GLU A 481 25.38 5.76 17.74
CA GLU A 481 24.25 5.13 18.45
C GLU A 481 23.66 5.99 19.60
N VAL A 482 24.37 7.02 20.04
CA VAL A 482 23.89 7.93 21.11
C VAL A 482 23.16 9.11 20.48
N LYS A 483 23.73 9.72 19.45
CA LYS A 483 23.12 10.86 18.75
C LYS A 483 22.00 10.44 17.79
N PHE A 484 22.16 9.30 17.12
CA PHE A 484 21.25 8.75 16.12
C PHE A 484 21.02 7.26 16.35
N PRO A 485 20.42 6.82 17.47
CA PRO A 485 20.08 5.41 17.68
C PRO A 485 19.11 4.89 16.60
N LEU A 486 19.30 3.64 16.14
CA LEU A 486 18.33 3.00 15.24
C LEU A 486 17.14 2.54 16.08
N LEU A 487 16.03 3.29 16.03
CA LEU A 487 14.82 3.03 16.81
C LEU A 487 13.65 2.63 15.91
N ILE A 488 12.70 1.88 16.47
CA ILE A 488 11.48 1.37 15.80
C ILE A 488 10.52 2.44 15.22
N SER A 489 10.85 3.72 15.33
CA SER A 489 10.09 4.85 14.76
C SER A 489 11.00 5.92 14.17
N GLU A 490 12.19 5.53 13.70
CA GLU A 490 13.14 6.39 13.01
C GLU A 490 12.48 7.14 11.85
N ASP A 491 12.78 8.44 11.73
CA ASP A 491 12.37 9.21 10.58
C ASP A 491 13.29 8.95 9.40
N VAL A 492 12.72 8.87 8.20
CA VAL A 492 13.47 8.68 6.95
C VAL A 492 14.48 9.81 6.72
N THR A 493 14.26 11.01 7.27
CA THR A 493 15.21 12.14 7.15
C THR A 493 16.39 12.08 8.11
N THR A 494 16.45 11.07 8.99
CA THR A 494 17.59 10.92 9.90
C THR A 494 18.88 10.75 9.09
N PRO A 495 19.92 11.57 9.33
CA PRO A 495 21.12 11.60 8.48
C PRO A 495 22.10 10.46 8.81
N SER A 496 21.64 9.35 9.39
CA SER A 496 22.45 8.21 9.80
C SER A 496 23.00 7.40 8.62
N ILE A 497 22.27 7.40 7.49
CA ILE A 497 22.71 6.83 6.21
C ILE A 497 22.81 7.99 5.22
N PRO A 498 23.95 8.26 4.56
CA PRO A 498 24.08 9.37 3.63
C PRO A 498 23.29 9.13 2.35
N ASP A 499 22.84 10.20 1.71
CA ASP A 499 22.11 10.15 0.44
C ASP A 499 22.93 9.51 -0.69
N SER A 500 24.25 9.68 -0.67
CA SER A 500 25.18 9.07 -1.64
C SER A 500 25.15 7.55 -1.63
N PHE A 501 24.82 6.91 -0.49
CA PHE A 501 24.63 5.47 -0.41
C PHE A 501 23.43 5.02 -1.26
N PHE A 502 22.29 5.71 -1.14
CA PHE A 502 21.09 5.39 -1.89
C PHE A 502 21.23 5.72 -3.38
N ASP A 503 21.93 6.81 -3.70
CA ASP A 503 22.24 7.19 -5.09
C ASP A 503 23.13 6.11 -5.76
N TRP A 504 24.12 5.57 -5.05
CA TRP A 504 24.89 4.39 -5.49
C TRP A 504 24.02 3.14 -5.61
N ALA A 505 23.18 2.86 -4.62
CA ALA A 505 22.37 1.65 -4.56
C ALA A 505 21.41 1.55 -5.74
N SER A 506 20.78 2.67 -6.15
CA SER A 506 19.83 2.65 -7.28
C SER A 506 20.48 2.20 -8.58
N GLY A 507 21.72 2.63 -8.87
CA GLY A 507 22.49 2.16 -10.03
C GLY A 507 23.13 0.78 -9.82
N HIS A 508 23.41 0.37 -8.59
CA HIS A 508 23.90 -0.97 -8.27
C HIS A 508 22.83 -2.04 -8.56
N PHE A 509 21.58 -1.79 -8.17
CA PHE A 509 20.49 -2.74 -8.38
C PHE A 509 20.11 -2.95 -9.85
N GLU A 510 20.43 -2.03 -10.76
CA GLU A 510 20.27 -2.27 -12.20
C GLU A 510 21.13 -3.44 -12.70
N ARG A 511 22.36 -3.56 -12.17
CA ARG A 511 23.22 -4.72 -12.48
C ARG A 511 22.70 -6.00 -11.84
N ALA A 512 22.18 -5.90 -10.62
CA ALA A 512 21.55 -7.02 -9.93
C ALA A 512 20.32 -7.55 -10.70
N GLU A 513 19.45 -6.66 -11.19
CA GLU A 513 18.28 -7.03 -12.00
C GLU A 513 18.68 -7.66 -13.34
N ALA A 514 19.76 -7.15 -13.98
CA ALA A 514 20.28 -7.71 -15.22
C ALA A 514 20.83 -9.13 -15.03
N ALA A 515 21.48 -9.43 -13.89
CA ALA A 515 22.02 -10.74 -13.58
C ALA A 515 20.95 -11.85 -13.49
N VAL A 516 19.68 -11.48 -13.30
CA VAL A 516 18.53 -12.39 -13.19
C VAL A 516 17.42 -12.06 -14.18
N ALA A 517 17.77 -11.45 -15.32
CA ALA A 517 16.80 -10.98 -16.30
C ALA A 517 15.83 -12.07 -16.80
N ASP A 518 16.32 -13.32 -16.89
CA ASP A 518 15.60 -14.50 -17.37
C ASP A 518 14.92 -15.31 -16.24
N ASP A 519 15.01 -14.85 -14.99
CA ASP A 519 14.38 -15.47 -13.81
C ASP A 519 13.35 -14.50 -13.20
N PRO A 520 12.07 -14.54 -13.62
CA PRO A 520 11.07 -13.58 -13.18
C PRO A 520 10.88 -13.50 -11.66
N VAL A 521 11.02 -14.64 -10.95
CA VAL A 521 10.86 -14.69 -9.49
C VAL A 521 12.01 -13.96 -8.82
N ARG A 522 13.26 -14.26 -9.20
CA ARG A 522 14.43 -13.58 -8.63
C ARG A 522 14.51 -12.12 -9.04
N LYS A 523 14.11 -11.80 -10.27
CA LYS A 523 14.00 -10.41 -10.74
C LYS A 523 13.03 -9.61 -9.88
N GLU A 524 11.87 -10.18 -9.54
CA GLU A 524 10.94 -9.53 -8.62
C GLU A 524 11.56 -9.33 -7.23
N ASN A 525 12.25 -10.34 -6.69
CA ASN A 525 12.92 -10.24 -5.39
C ASN A 525 13.98 -9.12 -5.36
N VAL A 526 14.80 -9.00 -6.41
CA VAL A 526 15.79 -7.92 -6.53
C VAL A 526 15.10 -6.55 -6.66
N ALA A 527 14.03 -6.45 -7.46
CA ALA A 527 13.26 -5.22 -7.61
C ALA A 527 12.68 -4.74 -6.28
N TRP A 528 12.26 -5.64 -5.39
CA TRP A 528 11.82 -5.29 -4.04
C TRP A 528 12.95 -4.79 -3.14
N CYS A 529 14.16 -5.32 -3.29
CA CYS A 529 15.33 -4.81 -2.59
C CYS A 529 15.66 -3.38 -3.06
N ARG A 530 15.62 -3.13 -4.38
CA ARG A 530 15.75 -1.79 -4.97
C ARG A 530 14.65 -0.85 -4.49
N PHE A 531 13.41 -1.32 -4.42
CA PHE A 531 12.26 -0.54 -3.97
C PHE A 531 12.51 0.09 -2.60
N ASN A 532 13.13 -0.61 -1.65
CA ASN A 532 13.40 -0.08 -0.31
C ASN A 532 14.44 1.06 -0.33
N ALA A 533 15.46 0.96 -1.17
CA ALA A 533 16.47 2.00 -1.38
C ALA A 533 15.83 3.24 -2.05
N ASP A 534 15.10 3.01 -3.15
CA ASP A 534 14.36 4.06 -3.87
C ASP A 534 13.32 4.72 -2.97
N PHE A 535 12.57 3.96 -2.18
CA PHE A 535 11.57 4.46 -1.23
C PHE A 535 12.21 5.40 -0.22
N THR A 536 13.34 5.01 0.37
CA THR A 536 14.06 5.88 1.31
C THR A 536 14.45 7.18 0.64
N ARG A 537 15.01 7.11 -0.58
CA ARG A 537 15.49 8.28 -1.29
C ARG A 537 14.37 9.21 -1.72
N VAL A 538 13.29 8.65 -2.27
CA VAL A 538 12.07 9.37 -2.67
C VAL A 538 11.40 9.99 -1.45
N MET A 539 11.26 9.27 -0.34
CA MET A 539 10.64 9.83 0.86
C MET A 539 11.50 10.91 1.53
N ARG A 540 12.83 10.82 1.46
CA ARG A 540 13.72 11.94 1.84
C ARG A 540 13.55 13.13 0.93
N PHE A 541 13.44 12.92 -0.38
CA PHE A 541 13.18 13.98 -1.33
C PHE A 541 11.83 14.66 -1.08
N LEU A 542 10.77 13.87 -0.85
CA LEU A 542 9.42 14.34 -0.51
C LEU A 542 9.35 15.04 0.85
N ARG A 543 10.28 14.77 1.76
CA ARG A 543 10.38 15.43 3.07
C ARG A 543 11.45 16.51 3.15
N GLY A 544 12.30 16.59 2.15
CA GLY A 544 13.17 17.73 1.86
C GLY A 544 12.36 18.85 1.19
N PRO A 545 12.99 19.98 0.81
CA PRO A 545 12.33 20.97 -0.04
C PRO A 545 11.91 20.26 -1.34
N CYS A 546 10.60 19.99 -1.48
CA CYS A 546 9.99 19.25 -2.59
C CYS A 546 10.20 19.97 -3.94
N GLY A 547 9.71 19.42 -5.06
CA GLY A 547 10.05 19.93 -6.40
C GLY A 547 9.18 19.43 -7.55
N TYR A 548 8.02 18.83 -7.28
CA TYR A 548 7.40 17.90 -8.25
C TYR A 548 6.13 18.39 -8.97
N LEU A 549 5.60 19.57 -8.65
CA LEU A 549 4.47 20.16 -9.39
C LEU A 549 4.98 21.12 -10.48
N THR A 550 4.21 21.32 -11.54
CA THR A 550 4.66 22.09 -12.72
C THR A 550 3.74 23.27 -13.03
N ALA A 551 4.27 24.48 -12.91
CA ALA A 551 3.69 25.75 -13.35
C ALA A 551 4.61 26.46 -14.38
N SER A 552 5.44 25.68 -15.07
CA SER A 552 6.50 26.15 -15.97
C SER A 552 6.16 25.80 -17.42
N ARG A 553 6.42 26.72 -18.35
CA ARG A 553 6.31 26.47 -19.80
C ARG A 553 7.47 25.64 -20.34
N ASN A 554 8.59 25.56 -19.60
CA ASN A 554 9.75 24.74 -19.97
C ASN A 554 10.12 23.75 -18.85
N PRO A 555 9.20 22.88 -18.42
CA PRO A 555 9.36 22.06 -17.21
C PRO A 555 10.59 21.16 -17.25
N MET A 556 10.95 20.61 -18.41
CA MET A 556 12.14 19.77 -18.53
C MET A 556 13.46 20.55 -18.46
N LYS A 557 13.43 21.85 -18.76
CA LYS A 557 14.57 22.76 -18.63
C LYS A 557 14.70 23.29 -17.19
N THR A 558 13.58 23.53 -16.53
CA THR A 558 13.53 24.03 -15.15
C THR A 558 13.67 22.92 -14.10
N ALA A 559 13.37 21.67 -14.47
CA ALA A 559 13.56 20.51 -13.61
C ALA A 559 15.04 20.22 -13.33
N SER A 560 15.39 20.14 -12.05
CA SER A 560 16.70 19.69 -11.61
C SER A 560 16.95 18.22 -12.03
N PRO A 561 18.20 17.81 -12.27
CA PRO A 561 18.54 16.40 -12.50
C PRO A 561 18.00 15.48 -11.39
N LYS A 562 18.08 15.94 -10.14
CA LYS A 562 17.57 15.19 -8.98
C LYS A 562 16.06 14.95 -9.06
N LEU A 563 15.27 15.95 -9.45
CA LEU A 563 13.83 15.76 -9.62
C LEU A 563 13.52 14.71 -10.67
N LYS A 564 14.20 14.74 -11.82
CA LYS A 564 14.01 13.75 -12.91
C LYS A 564 14.27 12.33 -12.41
N GLU A 565 15.37 12.15 -11.68
CA GLU A 565 15.72 10.89 -11.03
C GLU A 565 14.62 10.42 -10.05
N MET A 566 14.13 11.32 -9.19
CA MET A 566 13.08 11.00 -8.21
C MET A 566 11.73 10.70 -8.85
N ARG A 567 11.35 11.40 -9.93
CA ARG A 567 10.16 11.07 -10.73
C ARG A 567 10.27 9.69 -11.35
N PHE A 568 11.44 9.33 -11.89
CA PHE A 568 11.66 8.01 -12.47
C PHE A 568 11.58 6.89 -11.43
N ALA A 569 12.23 7.07 -10.27
CA ALA A 569 12.12 6.15 -9.13
C ALA A 569 10.65 6.00 -8.67
N ALA A 570 9.94 7.12 -8.49
CA ALA A 570 8.54 7.10 -8.09
C ALA A 570 7.63 6.39 -9.11
N ARG A 571 7.84 6.58 -10.42
CA ARG A 571 7.10 5.86 -11.47
C ARG A 571 7.29 4.35 -11.38
N ARG A 572 8.52 3.87 -11.18
CA ARG A 572 8.79 2.44 -10.95
C ARG A 572 8.09 1.93 -9.70
N MET A 573 8.17 2.69 -8.61
CA MET A 573 7.52 2.34 -7.34
C MET A 573 6.00 2.21 -7.52
N VAL A 574 5.35 3.14 -8.23
CA VAL A 574 3.91 3.10 -8.51
C VAL A 574 3.51 1.82 -9.25
N VAL A 575 4.29 1.38 -10.24
CA VAL A 575 4.04 0.10 -10.95
C VAL A 575 4.05 -1.07 -9.97
N MET A 576 5.04 -1.13 -9.07
CA MET A 576 5.12 -2.20 -8.07
C MET A 576 3.99 -2.12 -7.03
N MET A 577 3.61 -0.90 -6.64
CA MET A 577 2.50 -0.62 -5.73
C MET A 577 1.16 -1.10 -6.30
N ASP A 578 0.90 -0.83 -7.57
CA ASP A 578 -0.33 -1.22 -8.26
C ASP A 578 -0.42 -2.74 -8.45
N ALA A 579 0.71 -3.40 -8.70
CA ALA A 579 0.80 -4.86 -8.71
C ALA A 579 0.57 -5.49 -7.31
N ASN A 580 0.72 -4.71 -6.22
CA ASN A 580 0.70 -5.19 -4.84
C ASN A 580 -0.21 -4.35 -3.93
N PRO A 581 -1.54 -4.36 -4.14
CA PRO A 581 -2.48 -3.47 -3.45
C PRO A 581 -2.61 -3.70 -1.93
N ARG A 582 -1.98 -4.76 -1.39
CA ARG A 582 -1.90 -5.02 0.05
C ARG A 582 -0.66 -4.42 0.72
N MET A 583 0.26 -3.88 -0.05
CA MET A 583 1.47 -3.26 0.48
C MET A 583 1.12 -2.06 1.37
N ARG A 584 1.87 -1.90 2.46
CA ARG A 584 1.78 -0.74 3.34
C ARG A 584 3.16 -0.23 3.71
N PHE A 585 3.29 1.08 3.73
CA PHE A 585 4.52 1.79 4.09
C PHE A 585 4.58 2.24 5.55
N SER A 586 3.49 2.09 6.29
CA SER A 586 3.44 2.39 7.72
C SER A 586 2.33 1.57 8.38
N GLU A 587 2.51 1.32 9.67
CA GLU A 587 1.49 0.68 10.50
C GLU A 587 0.20 1.50 10.57
N GLN A 588 0.31 2.84 10.59
CA GLN A 588 -0.83 3.74 10.60
C GLN A 588 -1.41 3.93 9.20
N ILE A 589 -2.67 3.55 9.00
CA ILE A 589 -3.34 3.60 7.69
C ILE A 589 -3.35 5.01 7.08
N ASN A 590 -3.58 6.06 7.89
CA ASN A 590 -3.61 7.43 7.40
C ASN A 590 -2.23 7.90 6.93
N ARG A 591 -1.17 7.45 7.62
CA ARG A 591 0.20 7.76 7.26
C ARG A 591 0.63 7.02 5.99
N TYR A 592 0.23 5.76 5.85
CA TYR A 592 0.40 5.00 4.61
C TYR A 592 -0.26 5.72 3.42
N LYS A 593 -1.54 6.11 3.54
CA LYS A 593 -2.27 6.81 2.47
C LYS A 593 -1.58 8.11 2.07
N LEU A 594 -1.10 8.88 3.05
CA LEU A 594 -0.33 10.09 2.79
C LEU A 594 0.92 9.79 1.93
N TYR A 595 1.71 8.77 2.29
CA TYR A 595 2.93 8.44 1.55
C TYR A 595 2.63 7.88 0.15
N ASP A 596 1.61 7.03 0.02
CA ASP A 596 1.15 6.51 -1.27
C ASP A 596 0.74 7.66 -2.21
N ASN A 597 -0.07 8.59 -1.71
CA ASN A 597 -0.49 9.79 -2.46
C ASN A 597 0.71 10.66 -2.87
N GLN A 598 1.67 10.89 -1.96
CA GLN A 598 2.85 11.71 -2.25
C GLN A 598 3.76 11.07 -3.32
N ILE A 599 3.98 9.75 -3.25
CA ILE A 599 4.77 9.00 -4.25
C ILE A 599 4.06 9.04 -5.61
N ARG A 600 2.74 8.81 -5.64
CA ARG A 600 1.93 8.88 -6.86
C ARG A 600 1.92 10.28 -7.47
N ALA A 601 1.81 11.32 -6.65
CA ALA A 601 1.86 12.70 -7.11
C ALA A 601 3.22 13.06 -7.72
N LEU A 602 4.31 12.62 -7.08
CA LEU A 602 5.65 12.75 -7.64
C LEU A 602 5.78 12.01 -8.97
N ALA A 603 5.28 10.78 -9.07
CA ALA A 603 5.31 9.99 -10.31
C ALA A 603 4.48 10.63 -11.45
N ALA A 604 3.31 11.18 -11.09
CA ALA A 604 2.33 11.76 -12.02
C ALA A 604 2.68 13.18 -12.48
N GLY A 605 3.54 13.91 -11.73
CA GLY A 605 3.89 15.30 -12.00
C GLY A 605 4.09 15.59 -13.49
N SER A 606 3.44 16.67 -13.97
CA SER A 606 3.38 16.97 -15.40
C SER A 606 4.75 17.34 -15.96
N ASP A 607 5.20 16.65 -17.00
CA ASP A 607 6.30 17.09 -17.87
C ASP A 607 5.80 18.02 -18.98
N ALA A 608 4.48 18.23 -19.08
CA ALA A 608 3.88 19.13 -20.05
C ALA A 608 4.02 20.60 -19.62
N PRO A 609 4.37 21.51 -20.54
CA PRO A 609 4.31 22.94 -20.32
C PRO A 609 2.98 23.39 -19.70
N SER A 610 3.04 24.21 -18.66
CA SER A 610 1.86 24.79 -18.03
C SER A 610 2.12 26.22 -17.57
N ASP A 611 1.05 27.01 -17.51
CA ASP A 611 1.07 28.32 -16.87
C ASP A 611 0.65 28.27 -15.40
N GLY A 612 0.29 27.10 -14.87
CA GLY A 612 -0.08 26.95 -13.46
C GLY A 612 -0.21 25.51 -13.00
N CYS A 613 -0.38 25.31 -11.70
CA CYS A 613 -0.67 24.03 -11.08
C CYS A 613 -1.66 24.15 -9.94
N ILE A 614 -2.42 23.08 -9.72
CA ILE A 614 -3.27 22.90 -8.54
C ILE A 614 -2.51 22.03 -7.52
N ILE A 615 -2.53 22.46 -6.27
CA ILE A 615 -2.08 21.70 -5.10
C ILE A 615 -3.34 21.22 -4.38
N GLU A 616 -3.66 19.94 -4.59
CA GLU A 616 -4.79 19.28 -3.91
C GLU A 616 -4.57 19.28 -2.39
N ASP A 617 -5.65 19.40 -1.62
CA ASP A 617 -5.65 19.38 -0.15
C ASP A 617 -4.84 18.22 0.44
N GLU A 618 -4.95 17.02 -0.14
CA GLU A 618 -4.24 15.81 0.32
C GLU A 618 -2.71 15.87 0.14
N LEU A 619 -2.21 16.78 -0.70
CA LEU A 619 -0.79 17.00 -0.93
C LEU A 619 -0.20 18.01 0.04
N VAL A 620 -1.04 18.76 0.74
CA VAL A 620 -0.61 19.78 1.69
C VAL A 620 -0.37 19.13 3.04
N TRP A 621 0.78 19.41 3.66
CA TRP A 621 1.08 18.86 4.97
C TRP A 621 0.18 19.51 6.04
N MET A 622 -0.48 18.67 6.85
CA MET A 622 -1.28 19.09 8.00
C MET A 622 -0.56 18.74 9.29
N ASP A 623 -0.52 19.67 10.25
CA ASP A 623 0.25 19.49 11.49
C ASP A 623 -0.29 18.32 12.33
N PRO A 624 0.51 17.26 12.61
CA PRO A 624 0.06 16.12 13.40
C PRO A 624 -0.35 16.46 14.83
N THR A 625 0.12 17.57 15.39
CA THR A 625 -0.23 18.04 16.74
C THR A 625 -1.66 18.55 16.81
N VAL A 626 -2.30 18.78 15.66
CA VAL A 626 -3.62 19.42 15.56
C VAL A 626 -4.75 18.46 15.22
N LYS A 627 -4.46 17.14 15.22
CA LYS A 627 -5.39 16.06 14.83
C LYS A 627 -6.73 16.05 15.57
N ALA A 628 -6.81 16.64 16.76
CA ALA A 628 -8.08 16.78 17.48
C ALA A 628 -9.01 17.85 16.85
N TYR A 629 -8.49 18.67 15.95
CA TYR A 629 -9.16 19.86 15.41
C TYR A 629 -9.13 19.97 13.90
N SER A 630 -8.26 19.25 13.19
CA SER A 630 -8.27 19.22 11.73
C SER A 630 -8.05 17.81 11.19
N THR A 631 -8.67 17.54 10.05
CA THR A 631 -8.59 16.26 9.34
C THR A 631 -9.02 16.46 7.89
N TYR A 632 -8.84 15.45 7.05
CA TYR A 632 -9.52 15.39 5.76
C TYR A 632 -10.89 14.74 5.94
N VAL A 633 -11.91 15.33 5.32
CA VAL A 633 -13.29 14.82 5.33
C VAL A 633 -13.78 14.62 3.91
N ASP A 634 -14.74 13.71 3.73
CA ASP A 634 -15.46 13.62 2.46
C ASP A 634 -16.40 14.84 2.35
N ASP A 635 -16.25 15.61 1.28
CA ASP A 635 -17.06 16.79 0.99
C ASP A 635 -17.44 16.78 -0.51
N PRO A 636 -18.67 16.37 -0.86
CA PRO A 636 -19.12 16.32 -2.24
C PRO A 636 -19.10 17.66 -2.99
N ALA A 637 -19.04 18.79 -2.28
CA ALA A 637 -18.97 20.13 -2.87
C ALA A 637 -17.54 20.54 -3.24
N ALA A 638 -16.52 19.85 -2.70
CA ALA A 638 -15.13 20.03 -3.05
C ALA A 638 -14.80 19.42 -4.42
N GLY A 639 -13.78 19.93 -5.10
CA GLY A 639 -13.44 19.57 -6.48
C GLY A 639 -13.13 18.08 -6.66
N ASN A 640 -12.38 17.51 -5.72
CA ASN A 640 -12.01 16.08 -5.71
C ASN A 640 -12.95 15.21 -4.83
N GLY A 641 -13.98 15.83 -4.22
CA GLY A 641 -14.93 15.16 -3.32
C GLY A 641 -14.45 15.03 -1.88
N ARG A 642 -13.31 15.64 -1.54
CA ARG A 642 -12.72 15.71 -0.20
C ARG A 642 -12.22 17.12 0.06
N ALA A 643 -12.13 17.48 1.33
CA ALA A 643 -11.58 18.77 1.73
C ALA A 643 -10.79 18.63 3.04
N MET A 644 -9.80 19.49 3.20
CA MET A 644 -9.17 19.73 4.49
C MET A 644 -10.17 20.49 5.38
N PHE A 645 -10.57 19.85 6.47
CA PHE A 645 -11.45 20.41 7.50
C PHE A 645 -10.63 21.00 8.63
N ILE A 646 -10.97 22.23 9.02
CA ILE A 646 -10.43 22.93 10.19
C ILE A 646 -11.59 23.26 11.12
N SER A 647 -11.58 22.70 12.32
CA SER A 647 -12.57 22.96 13.36
C SER A 647 -12.54 24.43 13.75
N GLY A 648 -13.72 25.02 13.98
CA GLY A 648 -13.82 26.36 14.53
C GLY A 648 -13.11 26.54 15.88
N ARG A 649 -12.76 25.48 16.61
CA ARG A 649 -12.12 25.59 17.95
C ARG A 649 -10.61 25.77 17.92
N TYR A 650 -9.99 25.80 16.74
CA TYR A 650 -8.54 25.85 16.58
C TYR A 650 -8.11 27.09 15.81
N LYS A 651 -7.05 27.77 16.26
CA LYS A 651 -6.60 29.09 15.75
C LYS A 651 -5.13 29.19 15.36
N ASN A 652 -4.36 28.12 15.54
CA ASN A 652 -2.94 28.10 15.16
C ASN A 652 -2.77 27.65 13.71
N TRP A 653 -1.56 27.82 13.17
CA TRP A 653 -1.17 27.30 11.85
C TRP A 653 -1.54 25.83 11.72
N THR A 654 -2.37 25.53 10.74
CA THR A 654 -2.95 24.19 10.55
C THR A 654 -2.24 23.43 9.44
N THR A 655 -1.82 24.17 8.41
CA THR A 655 -1.13 23.60 7.25
C THR A 655 0.01 24.50 6.78
N HIS A 656 1.03 23.89 6.20
CA HIS A 656 2.13 24.60 5.54
C HIS A 656 2.70 23.78 4.38
N PHE A 657 3.24 24.47 3.37
CA PHE A 657 3.99 23.87 2.27
C PHE A 657 5.04 24.87 1.73
N ARG A 658 6.02 24.41 0.94
CA ARG A 658 7.03 25.29 0.35
C ARG A 658 6.77 25.49 -1.14
N LEU A 659 7.04 26.69 -1.65
CA LEU A 659 6.80 27.11 -3.03
C LEU A 659 7.97 26.82 -3.96
N ASN A 660 9.19 26.71 -3.41
CA ASN A 660 10.36 26.18 -4.13
C ASN A 660 10.17 24.73 -4.63
N GLN A 661 9.01 24.15 -4.31
CA GLN A 661 8.56 22.83 -4.69
C GLN A 661 7.80 22.74 -6.01
N VAL A 662 7.56 23.89 -6.63
CA VAL A 662 6.87 23.99 -7.90
C VAL A 662 7.89 24.38 -8.96
N LEU A 663 7.97 23.58 -10.02
CA LEU A 663 8.70 23.95 -11.24
C LEU A 663 8.00 25.14 -11.86
N ALA A 664 8.55 26.32 -11.62
CA ALA A 664 8.11 27.58 -12.13
C ALA A 664 9.25 28.23 -12.92
N ASP A 665 8.92 29.04 -13.91
CA ASP A 665 9.95 29.72 -14.71
C ASP A 665 10.59 30.84 -13.86
N PRO A 666 11.92 30.83 -13.65
CA PRO A 666 12.60 31.82 -12.81
C PRO A 666 12.30 33.26 -13.24
N GLY A 667 12.12 34.15 -12.27
CA GLY A 667 11.87 35.58 -12.51
C GLY A 667 10.46 35.92 -13.02
N MET A 668 9.59 34.94 -13.20
CA MET A 668 8.20 35.16 -13.63
C MET A 668 7.26 35.36 -12.43
N LYS A 669 6.22 36.16 -12.61
CA LYS A 669 5.21 36.43 -11.58
C LYS A 669 4.09 35.39 -11.60
N TYR A 670 3.77 34.88 -10.42
CA TYR A 670 2.68 33.94 -10.16
C TYR A 670 1.75 34.51 -9.09
N VAL A 671 0.49 34.10 -9.14
CA VAL A 671 -0.52 34.36 -8.10
C VAL A 671 -0.83 33.04 -7.42
N ILE A 672 -0.79 33.05 -6.09
CA ILE A 672 -1.18 31.93 -5.22
C ILE A 672 -2.61 32.17 -4.77
N ARG A 673 -3.47 31.17 -4.93
CA ARG A 673 -4.90 31.25 -4.64
C ARG A 673 -5.33 30.04 -3.82
N ALA A 674 -6.39 30.19 -3.02
CA ALA A 674 -7.00 29.08 -2.31
C ALA A 674 -8.49 28.99 -2.59
N ARG A 675 -9.00 27.77 -2.77
CA ARG A 675 -10.43 27.50 -2.89
C ARG A 675 -10.98 27.09 -1.53
N VAL A 676 -11.75 27.99 -0.91
CA VAL A 676 -12.16 27.87 0.50
C VAL A 676 -13.67 28.02 0.65
N ARG A 677 -14.25 27.22 1.55
CA ARG A 677 -15.62 27.35 2.06
C ARG A 677 -15.58 27.59 3.57
N VAL A 678 -16.37 28.54 4.05
CA VAL A 678 -16.50 28.85 5.48
C VAL A 678 -17.94 28.68 5.91
N ASP A 679 -18.17 27.76 6.85
CA ASP A 679 -19.50 27.55 7.42
C ASP A 679 -19.72 28.57 8.56
N LYS A 680 -20.29 29.71 8.20
CA LYS A 680 -20.50 30.86 9.09
C LYS A 680 -21.60 30.58 10.10
N ARG A 681 -21.47 31.13 11.32
CA ARG A 681 -22.62 31.27 12.22
C ARG A 681 -23.46 32.49 11.79
N PRO A 682 -24.78 32.49 12.04
CA PRO A 682 -25.63 33.65 11.75
C PRO A 682 -25.09 34.92 12.40
N ASP A 683 -25.10 36.03 11.64
CA ASP A 683 -24.73 37.39 12.08
C ASP A 683 -23.30 37.56 12.63
N ALA A 684 -22.44 36.57 12.42
CA ALA A 684 -21.10 36.56 12.98
C ALA A 684 -20.15 37.51 12.22
N LYS A 685 -19.36 38.27 12.99
CA LYS A 685 -18.34 39.20 12.48
C LYS A 685 -16.96 38.76 12.98
N GLY A 686 -15.91 39.10 12.23
CA GLY A 686 -14.53 38.77 12.58
C GLY A 686 -13.74 38.23 11.39
N GLU A 687 -12.58 37.66 11.69
CA GLU A 687 -11.73 36.98 10.71
C GLU A 687 -12.33 35.63 10.31
N ALA A 688 -12.21 35.26 9.05
CA ALA A 688 -12.60 33.94 8.55
C ALA A 688 -11.37 33.02 8.50
N PHE A 689 -10.35 33.41 7.74
CA PHE A 689 -9.09 32.68 7.63
C PHE A 689 -7.95 33.64 7.30
N ARG A 690 -6.72 33.14 7.47
CA ARG A 690 -5.49 33.89 7.26
C ARG A 690 -4.43 33.01 6.64
N ALA A 691 -3.56 33.64 5.86
CA ALA A 691 -2.38 33.00 5.30
C ALA A 691 -1.18 33.92 5.48
N VAL A 692 0.01 33.33 5.51
CA VAL A 692 1.28 34.05 5.49
C VAL A 692 2.28 33.37 4.57
N MET A 693 3.21 34.17 4.04
CA MET A 693 4.35 33.71 3.27
C MET A 693 5.64 34.06 4.03
N GLY A 694 6.55 33.09 4.18
CA GLY A 694 7.77 33.15 4.98
C GLY A 694 7.61 32.59 6.39
N ASP A 695 8.60 32.87 7.25
CA ASP A 695 8.61 32.40 8.63
C ASP A 695 7.30 32.79 9.33
N SER A 696 6.58 31.80 9.87
CA SER A 696 5.28 32.00 10.51
C SER A 696 5.27 33.00 11.69
N LYS A 697 6.42 33.33 12.27
CA LYS A 697 6.61 34.35 13.31
C LYS A 697 7.04 35.70 12.75
N ARG A 698 7.66 35.72 11.55
CA ARG A 698 8.15 36.93 10.85
C ARG A 698 7.93 36.81 9.33
N PRO A 699 6.67 36.91 8.87
CA PRO A 699 6.35 36.65 7.48
C PRO A 699 6.77 37.81 6.57
N SER A 700 7.15 37.50 5.33
CA SER A 700 7.42 38.49 4.28
C SER A 700 6.13 39.07 3.69
N GLN A 701 5.05 38.28 3.66
CA GLN A 701 3.70 38.73 3.27
C GLN A 701 2.64 38.09 4.17
N SER A 702 1.54 38.79 4.41
CA SER A 702 0.41 38.28 5.22
C SER A 702 -0.92 38.77 4.67
N VAL A 703 -1.93 37.90 4.66
CA VAL A 703 -3.30 38.24 4.25
C VAL A 703 -4.30 37.67 5.26
N THR A 704 -5.38 38.39 5.48
CA THR A 704 -6.48 37.98 6.36
C THR A 704 -7.80 38.34 5.71
N PHE A 705 -8.71 37.37 5.61
CA PHE A 705 -10.03 37.55 5.03
C PHE A 705 -11.06 37.66 6.14
N LYS A 706 -11.95 38.65 6.08
CA LYS A 706 -13.04 38.79 7.06
C LYS A 706 -14.23 37.95 6.63
N LEU A 707 -15.09 37.62 7.60
CA LEU A 707 -16.33 36.87 7.35
C LEU A 707 -17.28 37.56 6.35
N GLY A 708 -17.22 38.89 6.23
CA GLY A 708 -17.98 39.64 5.24
C GLY A 708 -17.48 39.47 3.79
N ASP A 709 -16.20 39.16 3.63
CA ASP A 709 -15.52 39.13 2.32
C ASP A 709 -15.54 37.73 1.70
N VAL A 710 -15.95 36.72 2.46
CA VAL A 710 -16.02 35.33 2.01
C VAL A 710 -17.42 34.97 1.50
N SER A 711 -17.50 34.29 0.37
CA SER A 711 -18.75 33.85 -0.26
C SER A 711 -19.48 32.78 0.54
N THR A 712 -20.74 32.52 0.18
CA THR A 712 -21.45 31.29 0.55
C THR A 712 -20.97 30.14 -0.33
N GLY A 713 -20.46 29.06 0.27
CA GLY A 713 -19.88 27.92 -0.46
C GLY A 713 -18.41 28.13 -0.83
N TYR A 714 -17.88 27.25 -1.70
CA TYR A 714 -16.49 27.33 -2.16
C TYR A 714 -16.29 28.45 -3.17
N ALA A 715 -15.32 29.33 -2.92
CA ALA A 715 -14.82 30.30 -3.89
C ALA A 715 -13.29 30.40 -3.86
N TRP A 716 -12.74 30.98 -4.92
CA TRP A 716 -11.32 31.26 -5.05
C TRP A 716 -10.97 32.61 -4.40
N TYR A 717 -9.90 32.61 -3.62
CA TYR A 717 -9.35 33.79 -2.96
C TYR A 717 -7.88 33.95 -3.34
N ASP A 718 -7.52 35.11 -3.85
CA ASP A 718 -6.14 35.44 -4.22
C ASP A 718 -5.37 35.80 -2.95
N LEU A 719 -4.31 35.05 -2.66
CA LEU A 719 -3.57 35.16 -1.40
C LEU A 719 -2.33 36.04 -1.57
N PHE A 720 -1.44 35.69 -2.50
CA PHE A 720 -0.12 36.31 -2.63
C PHE A 720 0.38 36.35 -4.08
N HIS A 721 1.29 37.29 -4.35
CA HIS A 721 2.14 37.25 -5.55
C HIS A 721 3.49 36.61 -5.21
N TRP A 722 3.91 35.64 -6.01
CA TRP A 722 5.16 34.90 -5.84
C TRP A 722 6.04 35.01 -7.09
N ILE A 723 7.34 35.20 -6.87
CA ILE A 723 8.37 35.21 -7.91
C ILE A 723 9.38 34.13 -7.53
N PRO A 724 9.52 33.05 -8.33
CA PRO A 724 10.45 31.97 -8.02
C PRO A 724 11.89 32.50 -7.96
N GLY A 725 12.56 32.27 -6.83
CA GLY A 725 13.94 32.71 -6.59
C GLY A 725 14.13 34.22 -6.34
N GLY A 726 13.06 34.96 -6.07
CA GLY A 726 13.10 36.40 -5.73
C GLY A 726 13.27 36.68 -4.23
N GLU A 727 13.05 37.94 -3.81
CA GLU A 727 13.16 38.39 -2.40
C GLU A 727 12.04 37.85 -1.48
N ASN A 728 10.95 37.34 -2.06
CA ASN A 728 9.81 36.78 -1.32
C ASN A 728 10.11 35.36 -0.83
N ALA A 729 9.71 35.03 0.39
CA ALA A 729 10.01 33.73 1.00
C ALA A 729 9.25 32.55 0.36
N ASP A 730 9.90 31.39 0.27
CA ASP A 730 9.36 30.18 -0.36
C ASP A 730 8.55 29.28 0.59
N GLU A 731 8.11 29.77 1.74
CA GLU A 731 7.28 29.01 2.69
C GLU A 731 5.88 29.62 2.78
N PHE A 732 4.85 28.80 2.81
CA PHE A 732 3.45 29.22 2.88
C PHE A 732 2.76 28.55 4.07
N HIS A 733 2.01 29.32 4.85
CA HIS A 733 1.19 28.82 5.95
C HIS A 733 -0.27 29.29 5.83
N PHE A 734 -1.21 28.44 6.21
CA PHE A 734 -2.64 28.75 6.25
C PHE A 734 -3.28 28.32 7.58
N ALA A 735 -4.18 29.15 8.09
CA ALA A 735 -4.91 28.93 9.33
C ALA A 735 -6.32 29.52 9.27
N SER A 736 -7.14 29.10 10.22
CA SER A 736 -8.37 29.80 10.58
C SER A 736 -8.08 31.22 11.10
N GLY A 737 -9.10 32.07 11.06
CA GLY A 737 -9.05 33.43 11.60
C GLY A 737 -8.83 33.44 13.12
N LEU A 738 -8.34 34.56 13.64
CA LEU A 738 -8.27 34.78 15.07
C LEU A 738 -9.65 35.12 15.65
N PHE A 739 -9.92 34.60 16.85
CA PHE A 739 -11.11 34.92 17.63
C PHE A 739 -10.80 34.82 19.13
N GLU A 740 -11.59 35.55 19.93
CA GLU A 740 -11.50 35.58 21.38
C GLU A 740 -12.49 34.61 22.04
N GLY A 741 -12.12 34.05 23.20
CA GLY A 741 -12.97 33.12 23.95
C GLY A 741 -13.08 31.72 23.32
N SER A 742 -14.08 30.95 23.77
CA SER A 742 -14.30 29.53 23.41
C SER A 742 -15.30 29.34 22.26
N ASN A 743 -15.88 30.42 21.73
CA ASN A 743 -16.93 30.37 20.69
C ASN A 743 -16.49 31.12 19.42
N PRO A 744 -16.02 30.41 18.39
CA PRO A 744 -15.65 31.02 17.11
C PRO A 744 -16.87 31.54 16.33
N PRO A 745 -16.66 32.53 15.44
CA PRO A 745 -17.73 33.09 14.60
C PRO A 745 -18.12 32.18 13.40
N TYR A 746 -17.47 31.02 13.25
CA TYR A 746 -17.76 29.97 12.25
C TYR A 746 -17.73 28.59 12.91
N THR A 747 -18.39 27.59 12.32
CA THR A 747 -18.37 26.21 12.81
C THR A 747 -17.18 25.43 12.26
N ALA A 748 -16.82 25.67 10.99
CA ALA A 748 -15.73 25.01 10.30
C ALA A 748 -15.25 25.81 9.08
N ILE A 749 -14.01 25.53 8.68
CA ILE A 749 -13.42 25.99 7.42
C ILE A 749 -13.04 24.76 6.64
N TYR A 750 -13.34 24.76 5.34
CA TYR A 750 -12.98 23.70 4.42
C TYR A 750 -12.11 24.28 3.31
N VAL A 751 -10.95 23.69 3.10
CA VAL A 751 -10.03 24.05 2.00
C VAL A 751 -10.03 22.89 1.01
N ASP A 752 -10.41 23.18 -0.23
CA ASP A 752 -10.47 22.21 -1.31
C ASP A 752 -9.10 22.04 -1.97
N CYS A 753 -8.50 23.14 -2.41
CA CYS A 753 -7.17 23.13 -3.02
C CYS A 753 -6.53 24.52 -3.01
N PHE A 754 -5.24 24.56 -3.35
CA PHE A 754 -4.50 25.78 -3.69
C PHE A 754 -4.18 25.79 -5.19
N GLU A 755 -4.06 26.96 -5.79
CA GLU A 755 -3.65 27.15 -7.17
C GLU A 755 -2.46 28.09 -7.22
N ILE A 756 -1.47 27.78 -8.06
CA ILE A 756 -0.38 28.67 -8.43
C ILE A 756 -0.47 28.88 -9.92
N VAL A 757 -0.73 30.10 -10.36
CA VAL A 757 -0.97 30.43 -11.77
C VAL A 757 -0.16 31.65 -12.16
N ARG A 758 0.44 31.60 -13.35
CA ARG A 758 1.20 32.72 -13.92
C ARG A 758 0.26 33.90 -14.08
N GLU A 759 0.71 35.07 -13.64
CA GLU A 759 -0.09 36.29 -13.65
C GLU A 759 -0.68 36.59 -15.04
N THR A 760 0.10 36.38 -16.11
CA THR A 760 -0.35 36.60 -17.50
C THR A 760 -1.37 35.59 -18.01
N ALA A 761 -1.56 34.46 -17.30
CA ALA A 761 -2.47 33.39 -17.71
C ALA A 761 -3.81 33.41 -16.95
N LEU A 762 -3.96 34.29 -15.96
CA LEU A 762 -5.25 34.58 -15.34
C LEU A 762 -6.18 35.20 -16.40
N LYS A 763 -7.14 34.40 -16.89
CA LYS A 763 -8.20 34.91 -17.77
C LYS A 763 -9.21 35.70 -16.94
N PRO A 764 -9.66 36.88 -17.40
CA PRO A 764 -10.82 37.54 -16.79
C PRO A 764 -12.07 36.67 -16.95
N GLU A 765 -12.93 36.64 -15.93
CA GLU A 765 -14.20 35.91 -15.97
C GLU A 765 -15.04 36.32 -17.20
N ARG A 766 -15.43 35.35 -18.03
CA ARG A 766 -16.27 35.60 -19.22
C ARG A 766 -17.69 36.01 -18.79
N LYS A 767 -18.02 37.29 -18.95
CA LYS A 767 -19.42 37.75 -19.04
C LYS A 767 -19.99 37.35 -20.40
N SER A 768 -21.21 36.80 -20.42
CA SER A 768 -21.85 36.28 -21.62
C SER A 768 -22.32 37.41 -22.56
N SER A 769 -22.02 37.32 -23.86
CA SER A 769 -22.64 38.17 -24.90
C SER A 769 -22.40 37.65 -26.33
N ARG A 770 -23.51 37.50 -27.11
CA ARG A 770 -23.70 37.31 -28.58
C ARG A 770 -22.64 36.53 -29.41
N VAL A 771 -23.12 35.53 -30.17
CA VAL A 771 -22.36 34.80 -31.20
C VAL A 771 -22.00 35.74 -32.38
N THR A 772 -20.75 35.75 -32.81
CA THR A 772 -20.25 36.57 -33.93
C THR A 772 -19.85 35.70 -35.13
N LEU A 773 -19.72 36.31 -36.31
CA LEU A 773 -19.20 35.63 -37.50
C LEU A 773 -17.73 35.18 -37.34
N GLU A 774 -16.96 35.85 -36.47
CA GLU A 774 -15.59 35.47 -36.13
C GLU A 774 -15.56 34.25 -35.20
N PHE A 775 -16.57 34.08 -34.36
CA PHE A 775 -16.71 32.90 -33.51
C PHE A 775 -17.05 31.64 -34.31
N LEU A 776 -17.85 31.78 -35.38
CA LEU A 776 -18.29 30.67 -36.23
C LEU A 776 -17.19 30.22 -37.20
N THR A 777 -16.22 29.46 -36.68
CA THR A 777 -15.17 28.77 -37.44
C THR A 777 -15.60 27.35 -37.81
N LYS A 778 -15.05 26.80 -38.89
CA LYS A 778 -15.45 25.48 -39.42
C LYS A 778 -15.09 24.32 -38.48
N ASP A 779 -14.01 24.43 -37.71
CA ASP A 779 -13.57 23.42 -36.73
C ASP A 779 -14.59 23.18 -35.60
N ARG A 780 -15.53 24.12 -35.39
CA ARG A 780 -16.62 23.99 -34.41
C ARG A 780 -17.77 23.10 -34.89
N PHE A 781 -17.76 22.69 -36.15
CA PHE A 781 -18.77 21.81 -36.75
C PHE A 781 -18.09 20.46 -37.03
N ILE A 782 -18.53 19.44 -36.31
CA ILE A 782 -17.98 18.09 -36.33
C ILE A 782 -18.95 17.16 -37.06
N ALA A 783 -18.49 16.44 -38.07
CA ALA A 783 -19.32 15.47 -38.79
C ALA A 783 -19.36 14.12 -38.07
N HIS A 784 -20.56 13.66 -37.73
CA HIS A 784 -20.80 12.34 -37.15
C HIS A 784 -20.42 11.22 -38.14
N GLY A 785 -19.50 10.33 -37.76
CA GLY A 785 -18.91 9.31 -38.63
C GLY A 785 -18.24 9.89 -39.90
N GLY A 786 -17.77 11.13 -39.88
CA GLY A 786 -17.27 11.86 -41.05
C GLY A 786 -18.34 12.29 -42.06
N GLY A 787 -19.63 12.14 -41.72
CA GLY A 787 -20.79 12.31 -42.58
C GLY A 787 -20.88 13.62 -43.36
N SER A 788 -21.30 13.47 -44.62
CA SER A 788 -21.86 14.53 -45.45
C SER A 788 -22.96 13.90 -46.30
N LYS A 789 -24.05 14.63 -46.55
CA LYS A 789 -25.23 14.10 -47.24
C LYS A 789 -24.83 13.33 -48.51
N GLY A 790 -25.23 12.06 -48.58
CA GLY A 790 -24.98 11.18 -49.73
C GLY A 790 -23.70 10.34 -49.70
N VAL A 791 -22.88 10.38 -48.64
CA VAL A 791 -21.68 9.54 -48.47
C VAL A 791 -21.84 8.60 -47.27
N ILE A 792 -21.25 7.41 -47.33
CA ILE A 792 -21.38 6.37 -46.29
C ILE A 792 -20.46 6.71 -45.09
N PRO A 793 -20.98 6.84 -43.86
CA PRO A 793 -20.18 7.17 -42.67
C PRO A 793 -19.12 6.12 -42.32
N ASN A 794 -18.08 6.53 -41.59
CA ASN A 794 -16.93 5.72 -41.17
C ASN A 794 -16.13 5.11 -42.35
N THR A 795 -16.12 5.80 -43.50
CA THR A 795 -15.38 5.41 -44.71
C THR A 795 -14.42 6.51 -45.15
N MET A 796 -13.35 6.13 -45.87
CA MET A 796 -12.39 7.11 -46.39
C MET A 796 -13.02 8.20 -47.28
N PRO A 797 -14.00 7.89 -48.17
CA PRO A 797 -14.72 8.93 -48.91
C PRO A 797 -15.42 9.97 -48.01
N ALA A 798 -16.01 9.56 -46.89
CA ALA A 798 -16.67 10.46 -45.95
C ALA A 798 -15.65 11.37 -45.23
N PHE A 799 -14.63 10.76 -44.63
CA PHE A 799 -13.58 11.51 -43.92
C PHE A 799 -12.86 12.49 -44.84
N ARG A 800 -12.49 12.07 -46.05
CA ARG A 800 -11.81 12.91 -47.03
C ARG A 800 -12.66 14.13 -47.41
N LYS A 801 -13.91 13.90 -47.84
CA LYS A 801 -14.81 14.98 -48.28
C LYS A 801 -15.01 16.04 -47.19
N THR A 802 -15.11 15.62 -45.93
CA THR A 802 -15.38 16.53 -44.81
C THR A 802 -14.12 17.25 -44.34
N MET A 803 -13.02 16.52 -44.13
CA MET A 803 -11.79 17.10 -43.58
C MET A 803 -11.07 17.99 -44.60
N GLU A 804 -11.11 17.66 -45.89
CA GLU A 804 -10.58 18.53 -46.96
C GLU A 804 -11.39 19.83 -47.10
N ALA A 805 -12.67 19.82 -46.70
CA ALA A 805 -13.51 21.03 -46.67
C ALA A 805 -13.26 21.92 -45.42
N GLY A 806 -12.37 21.51 -44.51
CA GLY A 806 -11.98 22.25 -43.31
C GLY A 806 -12.87 22.01 -42.09
N PHE A 807 -13.62 20.90 -42.04
CA PHE A 807 -14.50 20.57 -40.94
C PHE A 807 -13.94 19.42 -40.10
N GLY A 808 -14.29 19.38 -38.82
CA GLY A 808 -13.91 18.28 -37.94
C GLY A 808 -14.74 17.03 -38.20
N VAL A 809 -14.28 15.87 -37.72
CA VAL A 809 -14.98 14.59 -37.86
C VAL A 809 -14.99 13.82 -36.56
N GLU A 810 -16.04 13.03 -36.35
CA GLU A 810 -16.11 11.99 -35.33
C GLU A 810 -15.97 10.62 -36.00
N ALA A 811 -15.25 9.70 -35.36
CA ALA A 811 -14.98 8.35 -35.85
C ALA A 811 -15.18 7.30 -34.74
N ASP A 812 -16.00 6.30 -35.01
CA ASP A 812 -16.26 5.19 -34.08
C ASP A 812 -15.15 4.14 -34.18
N VAL A 813 -14.28 4.02 -33.16
CA VAL A 813 -13.08 3.18 -33.26
C VAL A 813 -13.24 1.82 -32.58
N PHE A 814 -12.88 0.76 -33.31
CA PHE A 814 -12.75 -0.61 -32.83
C PHE A 814 -11.33 -1.16 -33.04
N LEU A 815 -10.92 -2.11 -32.20
CA LEU A 815 -9.74 -2.93 -32.42
C LEU A 815 -10.16 -4.24 -33.11
N SER A 816 -9.45 -4.71 -34.11
CA SER A 816 -9.64 -6.05 -34.68
C SER A 816 -8.85 -7.10 -33.87
N GLU A 817 -9.15 -8.38 -34.08
CA GLU A 817 -8.48 -9.47 -33.36
C GLU A 817 -6.97 -9.53 -33.68
N ASP A 818 -6.59 -9.23 -34.93
CA ASP A 818 -5.20 -9.06 -35.40
C ASP A 818 -4.57 -7.69 -35.05
N GLY A 819 -5.23 -6.88 -34.21
CA GLY A 819 -4.63 -5.68 -33.64
C GLY A 819 -4.61 -4.45 -34.54
N LYS A 820 -5.47 -4.39 -35.57
CA LYS A 820 -5.67 -3.19 -36.41
C LYS A 820 -6.82 -2.33 -35.88
N LEU A 821 -6.66 -1.01 -36.01
CA LEU A 821 -7.67 -0.03 -35.59
C LEU A 821 -8.51 0.40 -36.80
N TRP A 822 -9.82 0.25 -36.68
CA TRP A 822 -10.75 0.49 -37.79
C TRP A 822 -12.00 1.25 -37.33
N CYS A 823 -12.62 1.97 -38.26
CA CYS A 823 -13.75 2.87 -38.00
C CYS A 823 -15.06 2.18 -38.38
N PHE A 824 -15.96 1.98 -37.42
CA PHE A 824 -17.25 1.32 -37.66
C PHE A 824 -18.24 1.59 -36.53
N HIS A 825 -19.47 1.99 -36.86
CA HIS A 825 -20.46 2.41 -35.86
C HIS A 825 -21.12 1.25 -35.09
N ASP A 826 -21.40 0.11 -35.74
CA ASP A 826 -22.26 -0.92 -35.16
C ASP A 826 -21.44 -1.93 -34.34
N ARG A 827 -21.98 -2.43 -33.22
CA ARG A 827 -21.25 -3.41 -32.39
C ARG A 827 -21.12 -4.79 -33.05
N ARG A 828 -21.91 -5.07 -34.09
CA ARG A 828 -21.93 -6.33 -34.85
C ARG A 828 -21.91 -6.05 -36.35
N GLY A 829 -21.19 -6.87 -37.10
CA GLY A 829 -21.07 -6.71 -38.56
C GLY A 829 -22.33 -7.10 -39.34
N HIS A 830 -23.26 -7.86 -38.73
CA HIS A 830 -24.35 -8.52 -39.45
C HIS A 830 -25.30 -7.53 -40.15
N GLY A 831 -25.59 -6.38 -39.51
CA GLY A 831 -26.53 -5.39 -40.04
C GLY A 831 -26.03 -4.68 -41.30
N LYS A 832 -24.81 -4.14 -41.26
CA LYS A 832 -24.25 -3.31 -42.34
C LYS A 832 -23.31 -4.03 -43.30
N LEU A 833 -22.51 -4.98 -42.79
CA LEU A 833 -21.49 -5.70 -43.57
C LEU A 833 -21.89 -7.16 -43.86
N GLY A 834 -23.00 -7.63 -43.28
CA GLY A 834 -23.46 -9.01 -43.46
C GLY A 834 -22.61 -10.08 -42.76
N ILE A 835 -21.71 -9.67 -41.86
CA ILE A 835 -20.81 -10.59 -41.12
C ILE A 835 -21.42 -10.93 -39.76
N GLU A 836 -21.71 -12.20 -39.51
CA GLU A 836 -22.24 -12.69 -38.22
C GLU A 836 -21.18 -12.80 -37.12
N LYS A 837 -20.44 -11.71 -36.87
CA LYS A 837 -19.44 -11.60 -35.79
C LYS A 837 -19.59 -10.28 -35.04
N TRP A 838 -19.09 -10.28 -33.80
CA TRP A 838 -18.80 -9.05 -33.06
C TRP A 838 -17.60 -8.36 -33.68
N CYS A 839 -17.63 -7.03 -33.74
CA CYS A 839 -16.56 -6.24 -34.36
C CYS A 839 -15.19 -6.49 -33.70
N THR A 840 -15.19 -6.81 -32.41
CA THR A 840 -13.97 -7.14 -31.66
C THR A 840 -13.31 -8.45 -32.08
N ASN A 841 -14.07 -9.38 -32.69
CA ASN A 841 -13.64 -10.74 -32.99
C ASN A 841 -13.39 -10.96 -34.49
N MET A 842 -13.36 -9.89 -35.27
CA MET A 842 -13.06 -9.93 -36.71
C MET A 842 -11.58 -9.65 -36.94
N PHE A 843 -11.02 -10.25 -37.97
CA PHE A 843 -9.66 -9.99 -38.43
C PHE A 843 -9.71 -8.94 -39.55
N TRP A 844 -8.78 -7.98 -39.52
CA TRP A 844 -8.66 -7.00 -40.59
C TRP A 844 -8.30 -7.69 -41.91
N LYS A 845 -7.20 -8.44 -41.92
CA LYS A 845 -6.76 -9.27 -43.07
C LYS A 845 -7.56 -10.56 -43.19
N GLY A 846 -8.87 -10.46 -43.06
CA GLY A 846 -9.80 -11.58 -43.03
C GLY A 846 -11.16 -11.14 -43.52
N GLU A 847 -12.06 -10.86 -42.58
CA GLU A 847 -13.44 -10.49 -42.87
C GLU A 847 -13.60 -9.00 -43.18
N ILE A 848 -12.90 -8.11 -42.48
CA ILE A 848 -13.17 -6.66 -42.55
C ILE A 848 -12.75 -6.09 -43.91
N GLU A 849 -11.50 -6.33 -44.32
CA GLU A 849 -10.95 -5.78 -45.58
C GLU A 849 -11.71 -6.26 -46.83
N LYS A 850 -12.30 -7.47 -46.76
CA LYS A 850 -13.05 -8.09 -47.86
C LYS A 850 -14.54 -7.75 -47.85
N SER A 851 -15.00 -7.01 -46.85
CA SER A 851 -16.40 -6.61 -46.73
C SER A 851 -16.66 -5.26 -47.36
N ASP A 852 -17.92 -5.01 -47.71
CA ASP A 852 -18.37 -3.71 -48.17
C ASP A 852 -19.76 -3.36 -47.60
N TYR A 853 -20.18 -2.14 -47.85
CA TYR A 853 -21.45 -1.60 -47.39
C TYR A 853 -22.63 -1.92 -48.33
N SER A 854 -22.46 -2.80 -49.32
CA SER A 854 -23.50 -3.07 -50.34
C SER A 854 -24.80 -3.61 -49.74
N ARG A 855 -24.71 -4.33 -48.61
CA ARG A 855 -25.88 -4.86 -47.90
C ARG A 855 -26.77 -3.76 -47.31
N ALA A 856 -26.18 -2.69 -46.76
CA ALA A 856 -26.95 -1.60 -46.15
C ALA A 856 -27.26 -0.45 -47.12
N PHE A 857 -26.47 -0.27 -48.17
CA PHE A 857 -26.54 0.90 -49.05
C PHE A 857 -26.68 0.56 -50.54
N GLY A 858 -26.89 -0.71 -50.89
CA GLY A 858 -27.07 -1.17 -52.26
C GLY A 858 -25.86 -0.90 -53.15
N GLU A 859 -26.10 -0.43 -54.37
CA GLU A 859 -25.03 -0.14 -55.34
C GLU A 859 -24.03 0.91 -54.84
N LYS A 860 -24.47 1.90 -54.06
CA LYS A 860 -23.60 2.92 -53.47
C LYS A 860 -22.60 2.36 -52.45
N GLY A 861 -22.90 1.19 -51.88
CA GLY A 861 -22.03 0.51 -50.92
C GLY A 861 -21.09 -0.52 -51.53
N ARG A 862 -21.23 -0.84 -52.82
CA ARG A 862 -20.42 -1.87 -53.49
C ARG A 862 -18.96 -1.42 -53.57
N GLY A 863 -18.05 -2.23 -53.04
CA GLY A 863 -16.61 -1.94 -52.97
C GLY A 863 -16.22 -0.84 -51.97
N VAL A 864 -17.17 -0.26 -51.24
CA VAL A 864 -16.89 0.72 -50.17
C VAL A 864 -16.77 -0.03 -48.85
N ARG A 865 -15.56 -0.04 -48.28
CA ARG A 865 -15.27 -0.71 -47.00
C ARG A 865 -15.14 0.28 -45.83
N PRO A 866 -15.22 -0.20 -44.58
CA PRO A 866 -14.80 0.57 -43.40
C PRO A 866 -13.37 1.09 -43.53
N ALA A 867 -13.10 2.28 -43.00
CA ALA A 867 -11.75 2.88 -42.99
C ALA A 867 -10.87 2.28 -41.89
N LEU A 868 -9.57 2.12 -42.15
CA LEU A 868 -8.60 2.02 -41.06
C LEU A 868 -8.37 3.41 -40.47
N LEU A 869 -8.19 3.47 -39.15
CA LEU A 869 -7.82 4.73 -38.51
C LEU A 869 -6.48 5.27 -39.07
N GLU A 870 -5.54 4.39 -39.41
CA GLU A 870 -4.25 4.78 -40.00
C GLU A 870 -4.36 5.44 -41.38
N GLU A 871 -5.47 5.25 -42.09
CA GLU A 871 -5.77 5.92 -43.36
C GLU A 871 -6.37 7.33 -43.14
N VAL A 872 -7.01 7.56 -41.99
CA VAL A 872 -7.70 8.81 -41.64
C VAL A 872 -6.75 9.82 -41.01
N LEU A 873 -5.84 9.38 -40.13
CA LEU A 873 -4.93 10.26 -39.38
C LEU A 873 -4.09 11.24 -40.25
N PRO A 874 -3.67 10.92 -41.48
CA PRO A 874 -3.00 11.90 -42.36
C PRO A 874 -3.83 13.14 -42.70
N LEU A 875 -5.17 13.07 -42.59
CA LEU A 875 -6.08 14.18 -42.91
C LEU A 875 -6.29 15.15 -41.73
N VAL A 876 -5.82 14.79 -40.53
CA VAL A 876 -6.03 15.57 -39.29
C VAL A 876 -5.18 16.83 -39.29
N SER A 877 -5.80 17.96 -38.94
CA SER A 877 -5.14 19.24 -38.73
C SER A 877 -5.84 20.05 -37.63
N ASP A 878 -5.27 21.17 -37.22
CA ASP A 878 -5.92 22.07 -36.26
C ASP A 878 -7.22 22.69 -36.81
N GLU A 879 -7.34 22.80 -38.14
CA GLU A 879 -8.54 23.28 -38.83
C GLU A 879 -9.58 22.17 -39.02
N SER A 880 -9.14 20.91 -39.13
CA SER A 880 -9.98 19.72 -39.32
C SER A 880 -9.70 18.68 -38.22
N PRO A 881 -10.18 18.90 -36.99
CA PRO A 881 -9.90 18.03 -35.85
C PRO A 881 -10.68 16.71 -35.92
N ILE A 882 -10.21 15.71 -35.16
CA ILE A 882 -10.85 14.39 -35.06
C ILE A 882 -11.25 14.05 -33.62
N GLU A 883 -12.49 13.60 -33.45
CA GLU A 883 -13.00 12.93 -32.26
C GLU A 883 -13.01 11.41 -32.49
N LEU A 884 -12.32 10.64 -31.64
CA LEU A 884 -12.34 9.18 -31.68
C LEU A 884 -13.28 8.66 -30.59
N ASP A 885 -14.44 8.14 -30.98
CA ASP A 885 -15.38 7.50 -30.05
C ASP A 885 -14.98 6.05 -29.81
N LEU A 886 -14.53 5.76 -28.59
CA LEU A 886 -13.95 4.48 -28.19
C LEU A 886 -15.05 3.46 -27.88
N LYS A 887 -15.51 2.73 -28.90
CA LYS A 887 -16.61 1.76 -28.79
C LYS A 887 -16.19 0.36 -28.33
N ASP A 888 -14.89 0.04 -28.35
CA ASP A 888 -14.37 -1.30 -27.98
C ASP A 888 -14.30 -1.51 -26.44
N PRO A 889 -14.81 -2.64 -25.91
CA PRO A 889 -14.72 -2.97 -24.49
C PRO A 889 -13.28 -3.26 -23.98
N ARG A 890 -12.32 -3.62 -24.85
CA ARG A 890 -10.92 -3.99 -24.51
C ARG A 890 -10.02 -2.76 -24.28
N GLY A 891 -10.43 -1.91 -23.35
CA GLY A 891 -9.94 -0.52 -23.21
C GLY A 891 -8.44 -0.33 -23.21
N GLU A 892 -7.69 -1.04 -22.35
CA GLU A 892 -6.24 -0.85 -22.29
C GLU A 892 -5.54 -1.21 -23.60
N ARG A 893 -5.98 -2.29 -24.25
CA ARG A 893 -5.43 -2.75 -25.54
C ARG A 893 -5.81 -1.79 -26.67
N LEU A 894 -7.06 -1.31 -26.69
CA LEU A 894 -7.53 -0.31 -27.66
C LEU A 894 -6.73 1.00 -27.52
N ILE A 895 -6.65 1.56 -26.32
CA ILE A 895 -6.02 2.86 -26.06
C ILE A 895 -4.51 2.78 -26.28
N SER A 896 -3.86 1.68 -25.89
CA SER A 896 -2.44 1.47 -26.20
C SER A 896 -2.19 1.40 -27.71
N GLY A 897 -3.06 0.70 -28.45
CA GLY A 897 -2.99 0.68 -29.91
C GLY A 897 -3.16 2.07 -30.53
N ILE A 898 -4.10 2.88 -30.01
CA ILE A 898 -4.32 4.25 -30.50
C ILE A 898 -3.12 5.13 -30.20
N ARG A 899 -2.56 5.05 -28.99
CA ARG A 899 -1.33 5.76 -28.60
C ARG A 899 -0.20 5.47 -29.56
N ASP A 900 0.08 4.19 -29.79
CA ASP A 900 1.19 3.74 -30.61
C ASP A 900 0.96 4.10 -32.09
N LEU A 901 -0.31 4.12 -32.55
CA LEU A 901 -0.68 4.57 -33.88
C LEU A 901 -0.49 6.09 -34.03
N VAL A 902 -1.09 6.89 -33.15
CA VAL A 902 -1.05 8.37 -33.19
C VAL A 902 0.37 8.90 -33.07
N ALA A 903 1.24 8.25 -32.27
CA ALA A 903 2.65 8.63 -32.16
C ALA A 903 3.43 8.58 -33.50
N ARG A 904 2.89 7.89 -34.52
CA ARG A 904 3.48 7.84 -35.88
C ARG A 904 3.07 9.02 -36.77
N PHE A 905 2.14 9.87 -36.34
CA PHE A 905 1.57 10.96 -37.12
C PHE A 905 1.77 12.31 -36.40
N PRO A 906 2.85 13.05 -36.69
CA PRO A 906 3.17 14.31 -36.01
C PRO A 906 2.12 15.43 -36.16
N ASN A 907 1.27 15.35 -37.20
CA ASN A 907 0.16 16.28 -37.42
C ASN A 907 -0.99 16.08 -36.41
N VAL A 908 -1.04 14.91 -35.74
CA VAL A 908 -2.04 14.60 -34.73
C VAL A 908 -1.50 15.03 -33.36
N THR A 909 -2.17 16.00 -32.75
CA THR A 909 -1.76 16.62 -31.50
C THR A 909 -2.88 16.54 -30.46
N THR A 910 -2.55 16.88 -29.21
CA THR A 910 -3.53 16.97 -28.12
C THR A 910 -4.57 18.08 -28.31
N ASN A 911 -4.36 18.99 -29.27
CA ASN A 911 -5.29 20.07 -29.58
C ASN A 911 -6.30 19.71 -30.66
N ASN A 912 -5.96 18.77 -31.54
CA ASN A 912 -6.76 18.41 -32.71
C ASN A 912 -7.25 16.95 -32.72
N CYS A 913 -6.86 16.14 -31.73
CA CYS A 913 -7.37 14.80 -31.51
C CYS A 913 -8.01 14.67 -30.13
N PHE A 914 -9.27 14.27 -30.12
CA PHE A 914 -10.12 14.16 -28.94
C PHE A 914 -10.56 12.71 -28.76
N LEU A 915 -10.62 12.23 -27.52
CA LEU A 915 -10.94 10.83 -27.21
C LEU A 915 -12.24 10.77 -26.42
N ALA A 916 -13.30 10.23 -27.03
CA ALA A 916 -14.60 10.08 -26.39
C ALA A 916 -14.80 8.68 -25.82
N GLY A 917 -15.30 8.60 -24.58
CA GLY A 917 -15.42 7.33 -23.86
C GLY A 917 -14.14 6.91 -23.13
N ARG A 918 -14.24 5.85 -22.30
CA ARG A 918 -13.12 5.29 -21.49
C ARG A 918 -12.32 6.31 -20.67
N GLY A 919 -12.99 7.32 -20.11
CA GLY A 919 -12.33 8.36 -19.31
C GLY A 919 -11.63 7.84 -18.05
N ASP A 920 -11.92 6.62 -17.61
CA ASP A 920 -11.16 5.92 -16.57
C ASP A 920 -9.73 5.55 -16.98
N LEU A 921 -9.48 5.29 -18.27
CA LEU A 921 -8.19 4.77 -18.77
C LEU A 921 -7.43 5.73 -19.67
N VAL A 922 -8.11 6.54 -20.48
CA VAL A 922 -7.48 7.50 -21.40
C VAL A 922 -6.45 8.41 -20.69
N PRO A 923 -6.73 8.99 -19.50
CA PRO A 923 -5.78 9.86 -18.81
C PRO A 923 -4.53 9.15 -18.32
N LEU A 924 -4.61 7.83 -18.07
CA LEU A 924 -3.51 7.01 -17.60
C LEU A 924 -2.57 6.62 -18.75
N LEU A 925 -3.14 6.31 -19.91
CA LEU A 925 -2.42 5.71 -21.03
C LEU A 925 -2.03 6.73 -22.13
N MET A 926 -2.78 7.83 -22.26
CA MET A 926 -2.53 8.92 -23.22
C MET A 926 -2.62 10.30 -22.53
N PRO A 927 -1.76 10.59 -21.54
CA PRO A 927 -1.82 11.84 -20.80
C PRO A 927 -1.63 13.05 -21.72
N GLY A 928 -2.46 14.08 -21.54
CA GLY A 928 -2.44 15.31 -22.35
C GLY A 928 -3.51 15.35 -23.45
N PHE A 929 -4.01 14.21 -23.92
CA PHE A 929 -5.13 14.19 -24.88
C PHE A 929 -6.45 14.56 -24.19
N LYS A 930 -7.27 15.36 -24.87
CA LYS A 930 -8.56 15.81 -24.33
C LYS A 930 -9.56 14.65 -24.32
N THR A 931 -10.01 14.28 -23.11
CA THR A 931 -11.05 13.26 -22.94
C THR A 931 -12.44 13.89 -22.97
N ILE A 932 -13.33 13.35 -23.81
CA ILE A 932 -14.73 13.75 -23.93
C ILE A 932 -15.62 12.75 -23.17
N ALA A 933 -16.39 13.27 -22.22
CA ALA A 933 -17.43 12.47 -21.54
C ALA A 933 -18.76 12.60 -22.26
N THR A 934 -19.30 11.52 -22.84
CA THR A 934 -20.61 11.53 -23.49
C THR A 934 -21.76 11.39 -22.49
N ARG A 935 -22.83 12.19 -22.67
CA ARG A 935 -24.00 12.27 -21.78
C ARG A 935 -25.29 12.36 -22.59
N ASN A 936 -26.18 11.40 -22.32
CA ASN A 936 -27.56 11.49 -22.76
C ASN A 936 -28.35 12.34 -21.75
N SER A 937 -29.14 13.29 -22.23
CA SER A 937 -30.08 14.10 -21.45
C SER A 937 -31.32 13.32 -20.98
N ARG A 938 -31.54 12.10 -21.51
CA ARG A 938 -32.63 11.19 -21.11
C ARG A 938 -32.10 9.78 -20.78
N PRO A 939 -32.69 9.06 -19.81
CA PRO A 939 -32.55 7.61 -19.74
C PRO A 939 -33.26 6.99 -20.96
N THR A 940 -32.90 5.76 -21.31
CA THR A 940 -33.31 4.98 -22.50
C THR A 940 -34.69 5.31 -23.11
N LEU A 941 -34.74 5.56 -24.43
CA LEU A 941 -35.82 5.49 -25.46
C LEU A 941 -37.32 5.23 -25.10
N LYS A 942 -37.78 5.46 -23.87
CA LYS A 942 -39.18 5.34 -23.46
C LYS A 942 -39.82 6.73 -23.44
N PRO A 943 -40.98 6.94 -24.10
CA PRO A 943 -41.61 8.26 -24.24
C PRO A 943 -41.96 8.98 -22.92
N ASP A 944 -42.00 8.24 -21.82
CA ASP A 944 -42.60 8.58 -20.53
C ASP A 944 -41.60 8.90 -19.41
N GLU A 945 -40.29 8.84 -19.67
CA GLU A 945 -39.25 9.21 -18.69
C GLU A 945 -38.86 10.69 -18.77
N LYS A 946 -38.84 11.37 -17.61
CA LYS A 946 -38.45 12.79 -17.49
C LYS A 946 -36.96 12.99 -17.85
N PRO A 947 -36.59 14.13 -18.48
CA PRO A 947 -35.19 14.49 -18.70
C PRO A 947 -34.39 14.58 -17.39
N TYR A 948 -33.08 14.35 -17.46
CA TYR A 948 -32.21 14.54 -16.31
C TYR A 948 -32.17 16.01 -15.89
N SER A 949 -32.23 16.30 -14.59
CA SER A 949 -32.02 17.66 -14.10
C SER A 949 -30.58 18.14 -14.36
N GLU A 950 -30.36 19.47 -14.39
CA GLU A 950 -29.00 20.04 -14.45
C GLU A 950 -28.09 19.44 -13.37
N GLU A 951 -28.63 19.27 -12.16
CA GLU A 951 -27.91 18.70 -11.02
C GLU A 951 -27.52 17.24 -11.26
N MET A 952 -28.39 16.44 -11.87
CA MET A 952 -28.06 15.06 -12.24
C MET A 952 -27.01 14.99 -13.35
N MET A 953 -27.08 15.88 -14.34
CA MET A 953 -26.07 15.97 -15.40
C MET A 953 -24.69 16.29 -14.82
N LEU A 954 -24.63 17.23 -13.87
CA LEU A 954 -23.41 17.61 -13.15
C LEU A 954 -22.91 16.51 -12.20
N LYS A 955 -23.81 15.87 -11.45
CA LYS A 955 -23.49 14.78 -10.51
C LYS A 955 -22.95 13.55 -11.21
N LYS A 956 -23.44 13.25 -12.43
CA LYS A 956 -22.96 12.11 -13.24
C LYS A 956 -21.55 12.31 -13.79
N LEU A 957 -21.06 13.54 -13.94
CA LEU A 957 -19.63 13.77 -14.15
C LEU A 957 -18.83 13.42 -12.89
N GLY A 958 -19.36 13.80 -11.73
CA GLY A 958 -18.79 13.51 -10.41
C GLY A 958 -17.44 14.19 -10.17
N PRO A 959 -16.99 14.28 -8.90
CA PRO A 959 -15.66 14.82 -8.56
C PRO A 959 -14.48 13.90 -8.96
N LYS A 960 -14.75 12.66 -9.38
CA LYS A 960 -13.73 11.64 -9.69
C LYS A 960 -13.14 11.72 -11.12
N LYS A 961 -13.45 12.77 -11.89
CA LYS A 961 -13.05 12.85 -13.32
C LYS A 961 -12.38 14.18 -13.73
N PRO A 962 -11.31 14.64 -13.03
CA PRO A 962 -10.62 15.92 -13.30
C PRO A 962 -9.92 16.00 -14.67
N HIS A 963 -9.76 14.85 -15.31
CA HIS A 963 -9.13 14.67 -16.63
C HIS A 963 -10.11 14.91 -17.80
N VAL A 964 -11.41 15.00 -17.56
CA VAL A 964 -12.40 15.31 -18.61
C VAL A 964 -12.25 16.77 -18.97
N LYS A 965 -11.95 17.04 -20.25
CA LYS A 965 -11.74 18.41 -20.78
C LYS A 965 -12.88 18.88 -21.67
N ALA A 966 -13.76 17.96 -22.08
CA ALA A 966 -14.99 18.29 -22.77
C ALA A 966 -16.13 17.33 -22.37
N VAL A 967 -17.37 17.77 -22.52
CA VAL A 967 -18.58 16.96 -22.33
C VAL A 967 -19.42 16.99 -23.60
N GLY A 968 -19.72 15.80 -24.13
CA GLY A 968 -20.67 15.63 -25.22
C GLY A 968 -22.08 15.52 -24.65
N VAL A 969 -22.95 16.50 -24.91
CA VAL A 969 -24.34 16.53 -24.42
C VAL A 969 -25.33 16.41 -25.57
N ARG A 970 -26.32 15.54 -25.40
CA ARG A 970 -27.45 15.50 -26.34
C ARG A 970 -28.30 16.77 -26.17
N TRP A 971 -28.64 17.45 -27.26
CA TRP A 971 -29.55 18.60 -27.24
C TRP A 971 -30.91 18.24 -26.64
N ASP A 972 -31.32 18.99 -25.64
CA ASP A 972 -32.66 18.93 -25.05
C ASP A 972 -32.99 20.30 -24.44
N PRO A 973 -33.95 21.07 -25.00
CA PRO A 973 -34.20 22.45 -24.59
C PRO A 973 -34.60 22.61 -23.11
N GLU A 974 -35.05 21.55 -22.43
CA GLU A 974 -35.37 21.57 -21.01
C GLU A 974 -34.14 21.42 -20.09
N VAL A 975 -33.03 20.90 -20.61
CA VAL A 975 -31.84 20.51 -19.81
C VAL A 975 -30.56 21.17 -20.29
N THR A 976 -30.36 21.32 -21.60
CA THR A 976 -29.20 22.02 -22.17
C THR A 976 -29.41 23.53 -22.11
N THR A 977 -29.32 24.08 -20.90
CA THR A 977 -29.51 25.49 -20.60
C THR A 977 -28.19 26.26 -20.53
N ALA A 978 -28.25 27.59 -20.61
CA ALA A 978 -27.09 28.46 -20.36
C ALA A 978 -26.50 28.31 -18.94
N SER A 979 -27.34 27.94 -17.96
CA SER A 979 -26.90 27.66 -16.58
C SER A 979 -26.03 26.41 -16.53
N LEU A 980 -26.47 25.31 -17.16
CA LEU A 980 -25.70 24.07 -17.21
C LEU A 980 -24.35 24.26 -17.93
N PHE A 981 -24.35 24.97 -19.06
CA PHE A 981 -23.12 25.18 -19.84
C PHE A 981 -22.13 26.05 -19.07
N ARG A 982 -22.60 27.12 -18.42
CA ARG A 982 -21.76 27.94 -17.54
C ARG A 982 -21.12 27.13 -16.43
N LYS A 983 -21.88 26.24 -15.76
CA LYS A 983 -21.36 25.35 -14.71
C LYS A 983 -20.31 24.35 -15.23
N TYR A 984 -20.36 23.96 -16.50
CA TYR A 984 -19.28 23.19 -17.13
C TYR A 984 -18.06 24.06 -17.42
N HIS A 985 -18.24 25.28 -17.93
CA HIS A 985 -17.15 26.21 -18.19
C HIS A 985 -16.45 26.68 -16.91
N GLU A 986 -17.17 26.88 -15.81
CA GLU A 986 -16.62 27.14 -14.47
C GLU A 986 -15.69 26.02 -13.97
N ARG A 987 -15.84 24.81 -14.52
CA ARG A 987 -14.96 23.64 -14.28
C ARG A 987 -13.88 23.47 -15.35
N GLY A 988 -13.77 24.40 -16.29
CA GLY A 988 -12.82 24.34 -17.41
C GLY A 988 -13.14 23.25 -18.44
N ILE A 989 -14.41 22.86 -18.58
CA ILE A 989 -14.87 21.79 -19.48
C ILE A 989 -15.57 22.38 -20.70
N GLU A 990 -15.11 22.05 -21.91
CA GLU A 990 -15.79 22.41 -23.17
C GLU A 990 -17.12 21.68 -23.34
N VAL A 991 -18.11 22.30 -23.98
CA VAL A 991 -19.44 21.70 -24.22
C VAL A 991 -19.64 21.40 -25.69
N TRP A 992 -19.80 20.13 -26.02
CA TRP A 992 -20.01 19.63 -27.38
C TRP A 992 -21.45 19.13 -27.50
N VAL A 993 -22.24 19.69 -28.40
CA VAL A 993 -23.69 19.41 -28.49
C VAL A 993 -23.98 18.50 -29.68
N TRP A 994 -24.79 17.46 -29.50
CA TRP A 994 -25.16 16.52 -30.56
C TRP A 994 -26.65 16.13 -30.52
N SER A 995 -27.21 15.63 -31.63
CA SER A 995 -28.56 15.01 -31.67
C SER A 995 -28.66 13.99 -32.81
N TYR A 996 -29.44 12.91 -32.65
CA TYR A 996 -29.67 11.89 -33.70
C TYR A 996 -31.11 11.89 -34.24
N HIS A 997 -31.22 11.68 -35.55
CA HIS A 997 -32.35 12.01 -36.42
C HIS A 997 -33.58 11.08 -36.39
N ARG A 998 -33.88 10.35 -35.30
CA ARG A 998 -35.06 9.46 -35.28
C ARG A 998 -36.23 9.87 -34.39
N ASP A 999 -36.01 10.61 -33.29
CA ASP A 999 -37.10 10.92 -32.34
C ASP A 999 -36.91 12.26 -31.58
N SER A 1000 -36.03 13.16 -32.04
CA SER A 1000 -35.82 14.47 -31.40
C SER A 1000 -36.69 15.56 -32.01
N TRP A 1001 -37.45 16.27 -31.18
CA TRP A 1001 -38.41 17.30 -31.58
C TRP A 1001 -37.77 18.52 -32.31
N LEU A 1002 -36.45 18.75 -32.15
CA LEU A 1002 -35.62 19.70 -32.92
C LEU A 1002 -34.15 19.22 -32.94
N PRO A 1003 -33.59 18.74 -34.07
CA PRO A 1003 -32.18 18.31 -34.14
C PRO A 1003 -31.22 19.50 -34.23
N VAL A 1004 -29.96 19.38 -33.77
CA VAL A 1004 -28.92 20.41 -34.01
C VAL A 1004 -28.51 20.52 -35.48
N ASP A 1005 -28.95 19.60 -36.33
CA ASP A 1005 -28.91 19.76 -37.79
C ASP A 1005 -29.88 20.85 -38.29
N ASP A 1006 -30.80 21.35 -37.43
CA ASP A 1006 -31.55 22.57 -37.67
C ASP A 1006 -30.68 23.83 -37.36
N PRO A 1007 -30.50 24.75 -38.33
CA PRO A 1007 -29.66 25.93 -38.18
C PRO A 1007 -30.05 26.86 -37.01
N LYS A 1008 -31.34 27.00 -36.70
CA LYS A 1008 -31.79 27.85 -35.58
C LYS A 1008 -31.42 27.22 -34.25
N THR A 1009 -31.54 25.90 -34.16
CA THR A 1009 -31.17 25.10 -32.99
C THR A 1009 -29.66 25.13 -32.76
N ALA A 1010 -28.86 24.97 -33.82
CA ALA A 1010 -27.41 25.09 -33.76
C ALA A 1010 -26.96 26.49 -33.31
N LEU A 1011 -27.54 27.54 -33.90
CA LEU A 1011 -27.28 28.92 -33.49
C LEU A 1011 -27.63 29.13 -32.01
N ARG A 1012 -28.78 28.62 -31.57
CA ARG A 1012 -29.21 28.72 -30.18
C ARG A 1012 -28.26 28.00 -29.22
N ALA A 1013 -27.75 26.83 -29.60
CA ALA A 1013 -26.76 26.10 -28.81
C ALA A 1013 -25.48 26.92 -28.60
N PHE A 1014 -24.97 27.57 -29.66
CA PHE A 1014 -23.83 28.46 -29.55
C PHE A 1014 -24.13 29.70 -28.68
N GLU A 1015 -25.31 30.31 -28.81
CA GLU A 1015 -25.70 31.47 -28.01
C GLU A 1015 -25.72 31.20 -26.50
N ILE A 1016 -26.08 29.99 -26.09
CA ILE A 1016 -26.12 29.59 -24.69
C ILE A 1016 -24.79 29.01 -24.18
N GLY A 1017 -23.78 28.90 -25.04
CA GLY A 1017 -22.41 28.55 -24.67
C GLY A 1017 -21.88 27.20 -25.17
N ALA A 1018 -22.44 26.60 -26.23
CA ALA A 1018 -21.80 25.45 -26.87
C ALA A 1018 -20.43 25.84 -27.45
N ASP A 1019 -19.44 24.98 -27.33
CA ASP A 1019 -18.12 25.16 -27.93
C ASP A 1019 -18.07 24.55 -29.33
N ARG A 1020 -18.71 23.38 -29.52
CA ARG A 1020 -18.79 22.64 -30.79
C ARG A 1020 -20.14 21.94 -30.98
N ILE A 1021 -20.48 21.65 -32.22
CA ILE A 1021 -21.70 20.92 -32.61
C ILE A 1021 -21.33 19.71 -33.46
N ILE A 1022 -21.87 18.54 -33.10
CA ILE A 1022 -21.77 17.32 -33.89
C ILE A 1022 -23.06 17.18 -34.72
N CYS A 1023 -22.93 17.04 -36.03
CA CYS A 1023 -24.01 17.09 -37.02
C CYS A 1023 -23.77 16.12 -38.19
N GLU A 1024 -24.79 15.90 -39.03
CA GLU A 1024 -24.72 15.01 -40.20
C GLU A 1024 -24.17 15.69 -41.46
N ASP A 1025 -24.36 17.02 -41.60
CA ASP A 1025 -23.88 17.80 -42.74
C ASP A 1025 -23.31 19.16 -42.27
N PRO A 1026 -22.04 19.20 -41.84
CA PRO A 1026 -21.45 20.42 -41.28
C PRO A 1026 -21.35 21.57 -42.29
N ALA A 1027 -21.21 21.27 -43.58
CA ALA A 1027 -21.06 22.29 -44.61
C ALA A 1027 -22.37 23.07 -44.83
N ALA A 1028 -23.49 22.34 -44.95
CA ALA A 1028 -24.80 22.95 -45.07
C ALA A 1028 -25.18 23.74 -43.79
N LEU A 1029 -24.95 23.13 -42.62
CA LEU A 1029 -25.27 23.76 -41.34
C LEU A 1029 -24.44 25.02 -41.09
N TYR A 1030 -23.14 24.98 -41.37
CA TYR A 1030 -22.24 26.13 -41.25
C TYR A 1030 -22.67 27.31 -42.11
N ALA A 1031 -23.00 27.07 -43.39
CA ALA A 1031 -23.42 28.13 -44.31
C ALA A 1031 -24.70 28.82 -43.81
N GLU A 1032 -25.66 28.03 -43.35
CA GLU A 1032 -26.98 28.52 -42.95
C GLU A 1032 -26.97 29.20 -41.57
N VAL A 1033 -26.20 28.68 -40.60
CA VAL A 1033 -25.99 29.34 -39.30
C VAL A 1033 -25.29 30.69 -39.50
N ARG A 1034 -24.30 30.77 -40.39
CA ARG A 1034 -23.66 32.05 -40.73
C ARG A 1034 -24.61 33.02 -41.41
N ARG A 1035 -25.48 32.53 -42.33
CA ARG A 1035 -26.55 33.33 -42.94
C ARG A 1035 -27.46 33.92 -41.86
N LEU A 1036 -27.95 33.10 -40.93
CA LEU A 1036 -28.79 33.54 -39.82
C LEU A 1036 -28.12 34.63 -38.95
N VAL A 1037 -26.84 34.46 -38.59
CA VAL A 1037 -26.07 35.46 -37.82
C VAL A 1037 -25.85 36.76 -38.61
N SER A 1038 -25.70 36.67 -39.93
CA SER A 1038 -25.58 37.85 -40.80
C SER A 1038 -26.90 38.60 -40.95
N GLU A 1039 -28.03 37.89 -40.99
CA GLU A 1039 -29.38 38.47 -41.11
C GLU A 1039 -29.87 39.11 -39.81
N THR A 1040 -29.45 38.60 -38.65
CA THR A 1040 -29.72 39.25 -37.35
C THR A 1040 -28.98 40.58 -37.17
N LYS A 1041 -27.99 40.91 -38.03
CA LYS A 1041 -27.38 42.25 -38.11
C LYS A 1041 -28.14 43.22 -39.04
N GLY A 1042 -29.04 42.72 -39.89
CA GLY A 1042 -29.81 43.51 -40.86
C GLY A 1042 -31.15 44.06 -40.36
N LEU A 1043 -31.64 43.56 -39.22
CA LEU A 1043 -32.79 44.11 -38.51
C LEU A 1043 -32.25 44.94 -37.34
N LYS A 1044 -32.01 46.23 -37.60
CA LYS A 1044 -31.68 47.23 -36.58
C LYS A 1044 -32.91 47.60 -35.75
#